data_AF-A0A4C1XHA0-F1
#
_entry.id   AF-A0A4C1XHA0-F1
#
_cell.length_a   1.000
_cell.length_b   1.000
_cell.length_c   1.000
_cell.angle_alpha   90.00
_cell.angle_beta   90.00
_cell.angle_gamma   90.00
#
_symmetry.space_group_name_H-M   'P 1'
#
loop_
_entity.id
_entity.type
_entity.pdbx_description
1 polymer ?
#
loop_
_entity_poly.entity_id
_entity_poly.type
_entity_poly.pdbx_seq_one_letter_code
_entity_poly.pdbx_strand_id
1 'polypeptide(L)'
;MEEELRCYLCKEFYREPVLLPCGHALCRACAVSLQKTLQETDSSSATSGDYQEADKASVSSETDSGVVCGSRPNSYAGTPAAPAFHVSTAAFTVSCPSCSKQVYLDDNGAEGLPPFRVMRTIVERFGGLSSVPPAEEACQMCEGERRAAVVRCEQCSVRYCAACRDAWHPTRGPLAQHELRTLGTVCSEHASPPAVYCNTCNISICQRCLAERHCSHDTQPLPSAARAHKTELSQSLQKLSEQAKAVTEYIQLVKGTSDKINESCDELEQQIEQACAQVIKAVEKRKEELVRSARGTRAQAVANMRSLTSQAGQRLREATALLHFSIEALKETDYAAFLQVGSVLSSRAMETAAGLCASLESPPTAPALTLDVEPALRTVRNMNFVECIHRPPKRNPFRCTKREHIGSCTVYLLFTANLPTDADITATYADDAALLSIHEDPDIASSKLQAHIPPGAPEMAVESCCARGCSGTLAWRPPPPPAAVRGYVLELDDGLGGPFREVYCGRETVCTVDGLHYASLYSARVKAFNGAGEGPYSDVIGLQTSPVAWFTLDARCADSEGGLRIDADGLSARATGWQPRVALADTPLARGTHYWRISVDEYDGDADPAFGIARADVAKDKMLGSDALGWAMYIDGRRSWFVHGGAHGGRAAGGIAPGSTVGLLLDLQRGTLRFTVDDNPQGDIAFSGLRGAFYPAVSLNRGVAVTFEPGLRPPPDLLHAE
;
A
#
# COMPACT_ATOMS: atom_id res chain seq x y z
N MET A 1 13.24 -36.96 3.95
CA MET A 1 14.36 -37.92 4.00
C MET A 1 14.38 -38.81 2.77
N GLU A 2 13.26 -39.41 2.37
CA GLU A 2 13.18 -40.27 1.19
C GLU A 2 13.59 -39.57 -0.12
N GLU A 3 13.19 -38.30 -0.31
CA GLU A 3 13.55 -37.51 -1.49
C GLU A 3 15.06 -37.28 -1.65
N GLU A 4 15.79 -37.14 -0.53
CA GLU A 4 17.25 -36.97 -0.53
C GLU A 4 18.01 -38.24 -0.94
N LEU A 5 17.34 -39.39 -0.91
CA LEU A 5 17.90 -40.72 -1.23
C LEU A 5 17.56 -41.19 -2.64
N ARG A 6 16.82 -40.37 -3.39
CA ARG A 6 16.44 -40.63 -4.77
C ARG A 6 17.33 -39.86 -5.73
N CYS A 7 17.72 -40.49 -6.81
CA CYS A 7 18.46 -39.82 -7.87
C CYS A 7 17.55 -38.82 -8.58
N TYR A 8 18.02 -37.59 -8.75
CA TYR A 8 17.25 -36.53 -9.40
C TYR A 8 16.80 -36.89 -10.83
N LEU A 9 17.59 -37.70 -11.56
CA LEU A 9 17.27 -38.11 -12.94
C LEU A 9 16.30 -39.28 -13.01
N CYS A 10 16.67 -40.44 -12.47
CA CYS A 10 15.84 -41.65 -12.60
C CYS A 10 14.72 -41.72 -11.56
N LYS A 11 14.68 -40.82 -10.56
CA LYS A 11 13.71 -40.75 -9.45
C LYS A 11 13.64 -42.01 -8.55
N GLU A 12 14.49 -42.99 -8.81
CA GLU A 12 14.71 -44.20 -8.02
C GLU A 12 15.77 -43.98 -6.93
N PHE A 13 15.79 -44.86 -5.93
CA PHE A 13 16.89 -44.93 -4.97
C PHE A 13 18.23 -45.08 -5.68
N TYR A 14 19.26 -44.39 -5.19
CA TYR A 14 20.57 -44.40 -5.85
C TYR A 14 21.13 -45.81 -6.04
N ARG A 15 21.46 -46.15 -7.30
CA ARG A 15 22.24 -47.34 -7.67
C ARG A 15 23.63 -46.89 -8.12
N GLU A 16 24.66 -47.43 -7.46
CA GLU A 16 26.05 -46.99 -7.65
C GLU A 16 26.21 -45.45 -7.65
N PRO A 17 25.87 -44.77 -6.55
CA PRO A 17 25.93 -43.31 -6.52
C PRO A 17 27.37 -42.82 -6.72
N VAL A 18 27.52 -41.74 -7.48
CA VAL A 18 28.76 -40.99 -7.67
C VAL A 18 28.58 -39.57 -7.15
N LEU A 19 29.67 -38.98 -6.61
CA LEU A 19 29.66 -37.63 -6.06
C LEU A 19 30.19 -36.65 -7.10
N LEU A 20 29.39 -35.66 -7.48
CA LEU A 20 29.83 -34.56 -8.32
C LEU A 20 30.64 -33.55 -7.50
N PRO A 21 31.61 -32.81 -8.09
CA PRO A 21 32.34 -31.73 -7.44
C PRO A 21 31.48 -30.59 -6.88
N CYS A 22 30.22 -30.48 -7.31
CA CYS A 22 29.24 -29.53 -6.75
C CYS A 22 28.56 -30.04 -5.46
N GLY A 23 28.92 -31.23 -4.96
CA GLY A 23 28.39 -31.84 -3.73
C GLY A 23 27.11 -32.66 -3.91
N HIS A 24 26.52 -32.68 -5.11
CA HIS A 24 25.32 -33.45 -5.41
C HIS A 24 25.65 -34.85 -5.94
N ALA A 25 24.68 -35.76 -5.82
CA ALA A 25 24.83 -37.16 -6.21
C ALA A 25 24.02 -37.50 -7.48
N LEU A 26 24.53 -38.43 -8.27
CA LEU A 26 23.81 -39.10 -9.37
C LEU A 26 24.11 -40.60 -9.33
N CYS A 27 23.24 -41.45 -9.89
CA CYS A 27 23.64 -42.82 -10.21
C CYS A 27 24.76 -42.79 -11.26
N ARG A 28 25.73 -43.69 -11.21
CA ARG A 28 26.82 -43.78 -12.19
C ARG A 28 26.30 -43.78 -13.64
N ALA A 29 25.34 -44.64 -13.94
CA ALA A 29 24.70 -44.69 -15.26
C ALA A 29 24.02 -43.36 -15.65
N CYS A 30 23.41 -42.67 -14.68
CA CYS A 30 22.81 -41.35 -14.89
C CYS A 30 23.86 -40.27 -15.18
N ALA A 31 24.98 -40.28 -14.46
CA ALA A 31 26.08 -39.35 -14.69
C ALA A 31 26.73 -39.56 -16.07
N VAL A 32 26.95 -40.82 -16.47
CA VAL A 32 27.42 -41.19 -17.81
C VAL A 32 26.44 -40.75 -18.89
N SER A 33 25.13 -40.92 -18.67
CA SER A 33 24.13 -40.48 -19.66
C SER A 33 24.07 -38.95 -19.85
N LEU A 34 24.46 -38.18 -18.83
CA LEU A 34 24.49 -36.71 -18.91
C LEU A 34 25.81 -36.14 -19.43
N GLN A 35 26.86 -36.95 -19.51
CA GLN A 35 28.17 -36.46 -19.90
C GLN A 35 28.21 -36.09 -21.38
N LYS A 36 28.90 -35.00 -21.71
CA LYS A 36 29.13 -34.54 -23.09
C LYS A 36 30.63 -34.51 -23.35
N THR A 37 31.05 -35.00 -24.52
CA THR A 37 32.45 -34.94 -24.98
C THR A 37 32.79 -33.55 -25.49
N LEU A 38 33.94 -33.02 -25.10
CA LEU A 38 34.51 -31.80 -25.66
C LEU A 38 35.28 -32.18 -26.93
N GLN A 39 34.65 -32.12 -28.10
CA GLN A 39 35.35 -32.26 -29.38
C GLN A 39 36.08 -30.97 -29.74
N GLU A 40 37.37 -31.06 -30.04
CA GLU A 40 38.08 -30.05 -30.84
C GLU A 40 37.45 -30.03 -32.24
N THR A 41 36.75 -28.96 -32.59
CA THR A 41 36.41 -28.67 -33.98
C THR A 41 37.02 -27.34 -34.36
N ASP A 42 38.12 -27.42 -35.11
CA ASP A 42 38.63 -26.36 -35.96
C ASP A 42 37.60 -26.01 -37.05
N SER A 43 37.14 -24.77 -37.03
CA SER A 43 37.12 -23.82 -38.15
C SER A 43 36.85 -24.34 -39.58
N SER A 44 35.68 -24.02 -40.15
CA SER A 44 35.52 -23.11 -41.31
C SER A 44 34.20 -23.28 -42.10
N SER A 45 33.25 -22.34 -41.94
CA SER A 45 32.70 -21.55 -43.07
C SER A 45 31.99 -20.31 -42.52
N ALA A 46 32.48 -19.16 -42.96
CA ALA A 46 32.12 -17.81 -42.51
C ALA A 46 30.93 -17.21 -43.27
N THR A 47 30.31 -16.19 -42.66
CA THR A 47 29.89 -14.85 -43.16
C THR A 47 28.75 -14.34 -42.26
N SER A 48 28.61 -13.09 -41.79
CA SER A 48 29.40 -11.84 -41.76
C SER A 48 28.47 -10.75 -41.18
N GLY A 49 28.98 -9.78 -40.39
CA GLY A 49 28.30 -8.51 -40.04
C GLY A 49 27.89 -8.39 -38.56
N ASP A 50 28.71 -7.96 -37.61
CA ASP A 50 29.44 -6.66 -37.41
C ASP A 50 28.57 -5.59 -36.72
N TYR A 51 28.90 -5.27 -35.46
CA TYR A 51 28.68 -3.98 -34.78
C TYR A 51 29.59 -3.86 -33.54
N GLN A 52 30.62 -3.02 -33.70
CA GLN A 52 31.32 -2.09 -32.78
C GLN A 52 30.55 -1.65 -31.51
N GLU A 53 31.09 -1.10 -30.41
CA GLU A 53 32.43 -0.73 -29.89
C GLU A 53 32.14 0.06 -28.58
N ALA A 54 32.97 -0.05 -27.53
CA ALA A 54 33.20 1.02 -26.53
C ALA A 54 34.24 0.62 -25.46
N ASP A 55 35.47 1.10 -25.67
CA ASP A 55 36.37 1.80 -24.73
C ASP A 55 36.60 1.34 -23.27
N LYS A 56 37.77 0.72 -23.11
CA LYS A 56 38.92 1.14 -22.27
C LYS A 56 38.77 2.45 -21.45
N ALA A 57 38.97 2.37 -20.13
CA ALA A 57 40.12 2.98 -19.41
C ALA A 57 39.93 3.00 -17.87
N SER A 58 40.95 2.46 -17.20
CA SER A 58 41.67 3.02 -16.03
C SER A 58 40.93 3.37 -14.73
N VAL A 59 41.24 2.63 -13.66
CA VAL A 59 41.42 3.23 -12.33
C VAL A 59 42.68 2.66 -11.69
N SER A 60 43.73 3.49 -11.67
CA SER A 60 44.95 3.28 -10.91
C SER A 60 44.66 3.50 -9.42
N SER A 61 45.31 2.69 -8.61
CA SER A 61 45.39 2.75 -7.15
C SER A 61 46.08 4.01 -6.63
N GLU A 62 45.55 4.59 -5.55
CA GLU A 62 46.31 5.39 -4.59
C GLU A 62 46.09 4.82 -3.18
N THR A 63 47.20 4.49 -2.54
CA THR A 63 47.35 4.10 -1.13
C THR A 63 47.39 5.35 -0.25
N ASP A 64 46.72 5.37 0.90
CA ASP A 64 47.32 5.87 2.14
C ASP A 64 46.45 5.56 3.38
N SER A 65 47.12 5.52 4.53
CA SER A 65 46.64 5.62 5.92
C SER A 65 46.24 4.34 6.64
N GLY A 66 47.05 4.02 7.66
CA GLY A 66 46.94 2.84 8.49
C GLY A 66 46.29 3.02 9.86
N VAL A 67 46.34 1.89 10.58
CA VAL A 67 46.29 1.63 12.03
C VAL A 67 44.91 1.49 12.74
N VAL A 68 44.48 0.22 12.91
CA VAL A 68 43.90 -0.55 14.06
C VAL A 68 42.89 0.17 15.00
N CYS A 69 41.68 -0.31 15.35
CA CYS A 69 41.25 -1.63 15.88
C CYS A 69 39.71 -1.77 15.83
N GLY A 70 39.19 -3.01 15.86
CA GLY A 70 37.94 -3.30 16.60
C GLY A 70 36.81 -4.07 15.89
N SER A 71 36.96 -5.39 15.78
CA SER A 71 35.92 -6.40 16.10
C SER A 71 34.54 -6.35 15.41
N ARG A 72 34.30 -7.22 14.41
CA ARG A 72 33.10 -8.08 14.23
C ARG A 72 33.18 -8.95 12.95
N PRO A 73 32.42 -10.05 12.86
CA PRO A 73 32.96 -11.40 12.67
C PRO A 73 33.02 -11.89 11.22
N ASN A 74 33.91 -12.86 11.01
CA ASN A 74 34.10 -13.65 9.79
C ASN A 74 32.77 -14.00 9.10
N SER A 75 32.47 -13.30 8.01
CA SER A 75 31.55 -13.80 7.00
C SER A 75 32.31 -14.83 6.17
N TYR A 76 32.01 -16.09 6.46
CA TYR A 76 32.41 -17.26 5.70
C TYR A 76 31.81 -17.16 4.29
N ALA A 77 32.60 -16.68 3.34
CA ALA A 77 32.33 -16.78 1.91
C ALA A 77 33.64 -17.24 1.24
N GLY A 78 34.09 -18.43 1.63
CA GLY A 78 35.10 -19.19 0.91
C GLY A 78 34.40 -20.36 0.25
N THR A 79 33.97 -20.19 -1.00
CA THR A 79 33.78 -21.33 -1.91
C THR A 79 35.11 -22.10 -1.86
N PRO A 80 35.16 -23.39 -1.51
CA PRO A 80 36.41 -24.11 -1.57
C PRO A 80 36.84 -24.09 -3.03
N ALA A 81 38.01 -23.52 -3.30
CA ALA A 81 38.71 -23.78 -4.54
C ALA A 81 38.77 -25.30 -4.69
N ALA A 82 38.13 -25.81 -5.75
CA ALA A 82 38.34 -27.18 -6.18
C ALA A 82 39.86 -27.41 -6.27
N PRO A 83 40.34 -28.61 -5.91
CA PRO A 83 41.77 -28.88 -6.00
C PRO A 83 42.23 -28.53 -7.41
N ALA A 84 43.26 -27.68 -7.49
CA ALA A 84 43.98 -27.41 -8.72
C ALA A 84 44.73 -28.69 -9.12
N PHE A 85 43.99 -29.67 -9.63
CA PHE A 85 44.55 -30.62 -10.57
C PHE A 85 44.84 -29.82 -11.84
N HIS A 86 46.04 -29.99 -12.36
CA HIS A 86 46.46 -29.45 -13.64
C HIS A 86 45.33 -29.61 -14.67
N VAL A 87 44.79 -28.49 -15.16
CA VAL A 87 43.98 -28.47 -16.38
C VAL A 87 44.93 -28.69 -17.54
N SER A 88 45.22 -29.96 -17.82
CA SER A 88 45.61 -30.43 -19.14
C SER A 88 44.77 -31.68 -19.36
N THR A 89 43.93 -31.64 -20.38
CA THR A 89 42.99 -32.68 -20.88
C THR A 89 41.73 -32.95 -20.03
N ALA A 90 40.79 -32.00 -19.99
CA ALA A 90 39.39 -32.32 -19.65
C ALA A 90 38.65 -32.74 -20.93
N ALA A 91 38.28 -34.01 -21.05
CA ALA A 91 37.60 -34.54 -22.24
C ALA A 91 36.07 -34.52 -22.14
N PHE A 92 35.50 -34.41 -20.93
CA PHE A 92 34.05 -34.50 -20.72
C PHE A 92 33.50 -33.43 -19.76
N THR A 93 32.21 -33.10 -19.91
CA THR A 93 31.49 -32.18 -19.01
C THR A 93 30.10 -32.69 -18.64
N VAL A 94 29.63 -32.39 -17.42
CA VAL A 94 28.29 -32.72 -16.91
C VAL A 94 27.67 -31.48 -16.26
N SER A 95 26.44 -31.13 -16.61
CA SER A 95 25.64 -30.12 -15.90
C SER A 95 24.84 -30.78 -14.78
N CYS A 96 25.07 -30.37 -13.53
CA CYS A 96 24.35 -30.92 -12.37
C CYS A 96 22.86 -30.54 -12.45
N PRO A 97 21.91 -31.49 -12.47
CA PRO A 97 20.50 -31.17 -12.62
C PRO A 97 19.87 -30.60 -11.33
N SER A 98 20.52 -30.79 -10.17
CA SER A 98 20.03 -30.26 -8.89
C SER A 98 20.36 -28.77 -8.67
N CYS A 99 21.51 -28.30 -9.16
CA CYS A 99 21.97 -26.92 -8.92
C CYS A 99 22.40 -26.17 -10.18
N SER A 100 22.25 -26.79 -11.36
CA SER A 100 22.63 -26.24 -12.68
C SER A 100 24.13 -25.94 -12.86
N LYS A 101 24.99 -26.28 -11.88
CA LYS A 101 26.44 -26.03 -11.97
C LYS A 101 27.10 -26.99 -12.97
N GLN A 102 27.93 -26.45 -13.87
CA GLN A 102 28.71 -27.23 -14.83
C GLN A 102 29.99 -27.78 -14.18
N VAL A 103 30.23 -29.08 -14.41
CA VAL A 103 31.37 -29.85 -13.90
C VAL A 103 32.21 -30.33 -15.07
N TYR A 104 33.53 -30.27 -14.93
CA TYR A 104 34.50 -30.78 -15.90
C TYR A 104 35.13 -32.07 -15.37
N LEU A 105 35.30 -33.06 -16.25
CA LEU A 105 35.79 -34.40 -15.95
C LEU A 105 37.05 -34.70 -16.77
N ASP A 106 37.88 -35.60 -16.26
CA ASP A 106 39.10 -36.08 -16.91
C ASP A 106 38.77 -37.01 -18.10
N ASP A 107 39.81 -37.58 -18.72
CA ASP A 107 39.69 -38.53 -19.84
C ASP A 107 38.86 -39.78 -19.51
N ASN A 108 38.65 -40.09 -18.22
CA ASN A 108 37.81 -41.19 -17.76
C ASN A 108 36.32 -40.83 -17.66
N GLY A 109 35.96 -39.56 -17.88
CA GLY A 109 34.58 -39.07 -17.85
C GLY A 109 33.86 -39.36 -16.53
N ALA A 110 32.54 -39.56 -16.57
CA ALA A 110 31.73 -39.85 -15.40
C ALA A 110 32.02 -41.24 -14.81
N GLU A 111 32.69 -42.13 -15.56
CA GLU A 111 33.18 -43.40 -15.04
C GLU A 111 34.38 -43.22 -14.08
N GLY A 112 35.15 -42.14 -14.24
CA GLY A 112 36.23 -41.77 -13.33
C GLY A 112 35.76 -41.20 -11.98
N LEU A 113 34.46 -40.87 -11.84
CA LEU A 113 33.97 -40.21 -10.63
C LEU A 113 34.05 -41.14 -9.39
N PRO A 114 34.44 -40.59 -8.23
CA PRO A 114 34.55 -41.37 -7.02
C PRO A 114 33.18 -41.91 -6.59
N PRO A 115 33.08 -43.19 -6.19
CA PRO A 115 31.84 -43.74 -5.67
C PRO A 115 31.45 -43.01 -4.38
N PHE A 116 30.20 -42.57 -4.30
CA PHE A 116 29.64 -41.91 -3.12
C PHE A 116 29.18 -42.95 -2.10
N ARG A 117 30.16 -43.64 -1.50
CA ARG A 117 29.94 -44.80 -0.63
C ARG A 117 29.02 -44.51 0.55
N VAL A 118 29.07 -43.29 1.11
CA VAL A 118 28.19 -42.88 2.22
C VAL A 118 26.72 -42.85 1.77
N MET A 119 26.39 -42.28 0.61
CA MET A 119 25.03 -42.28 0.07
C MET A 119 24.53 -43.71 -0.16
N ARG A 120 25.37 -44.58 -0.73
CA ARG A 120 25.05 -46.02 -0.92
C ARG A 120 24.67 -46.68 0.42
N THR A 121 25.50 -46.51 1.45
CA THR A 121 25.23 -47.07 2.78
C THR A 121 23.98 -46.48 3.45
N ILE A 122 23.67 -45.20 3.23
CA ILE A 122 22.44 -44.58 3.77
C ILE A 122 21.20 -45.11 3.06
N VAL A 123 21.22 -45.23 1.73
CA VAL A 123 20.15 -45.83 0.92
C VAL A 123 19.88 -47.26 1.35
N GLU A 124 20.92 -48.07 1.56
CA GLU A 124 20.80 -49.45 2.04
C GLU A 124 20.18 -49.54 3.44
N ARG A 125 20.60 -48.66 4.37
CA ARG A 125 20.04 -48.60 5.73
C ARG A 125 18.59 -48.14 5.75
N PHE A 126 18.22 -47.17 4.92
CA PHE A 126 16.87 -46.61 4.86
C PHE A 126 15.91 -47.49 4.04
N GLY A 127 16.42 -48.19 3.03
CA GLY A 127 15.65 -49.07 2.13
C GLY A 127 15.30 -50.45 2.68
N GLY A 128 15.61 -50.76 3.94
CA GLY A 128 15.17 -52.00 4.62
C GLY A 128 15.93 -53.27 4.24
N LEU A 129 17.09 -53.18 3.59
CA LEU A 129 17.96 -54.34 3.35
C LEU A 129 18.80 -54.62 4.61
N SER A 130 18.71 -55.84 5.12
CA SER A 130 19.30 -56.33 6.38
C SER A 130 20.76 -55.90 6.61
N SER A 131 21.18 -55.80 7.89
CA SER A 131 22.52 -55.46 8.40
C SER A 131 23.71 -56.31 7.90
N VAL A 132 23.49 -57.15 6.89
CA VAL A 132 24.47 -58.05 6.32
C VAL A 132 25.17 -57.33 5.15
N PRO A 133 26.51 -57.17 5.17
CA PRO A 133 27.24 -56.60 4.05
C PRO A 133 26.99 -57.43 2.77
N PRO A 134 26.96 -56.81 1.57
CA PRO A 134 26.78 -57.51 0.30
C PRO A 134 27.73 -58.71 0.20
N ALA A 135 27.32 -59.81 -0.46
CA ALA A 135 28.16 -61.02 -0.58
C ALA A 135 29.58 -60.74 -1.13
N GLU A 136 29.72 -59.68 -1.94
CA GLU A 136 30.96 -59.20 -2.54
C GLU A 136 31.82 -58.33 -1.60
N GLU A 137 31.23 -57.78 -0.55
CA GLU A 137 31.88 -56.96 0.48
C GLU A 137 31.92 -57.68 1.85
N ALA A 138 31.36 -58.88 1.94
CA ALA A 138 31.29 -59.71 3.13
C ALA A 138 32.50 -60.64 3.29
N CYS A 139 32.86 -60.90 4.54
CA CYS A 139 33.84 -61.93 4.89
C CYS A 139 33.27 -63.31 4.56
N GLN A 140 34.04 -64.08 3.80
CA GLN A 140 33.65 -65.41 3.33
C GLN A 140 33.97 -66.51 4.35
N MET A 141 34.66 -66.17 5.44
CA MET A 141 35.18 -67.11 6.45
C MET A 141 34.57 -66.89 7.84
N CYS A 142 33.46 -66.14 7.95
CA CYS A 142 32.73 -66.01 9.21
C CYS A 142 31.77 -67.19 9.39
N GLU A 143 31.84 -67.85 10.54
CA GLU A 143 30.82 -68.79 11.00
C GLU A 143 29.75 -67.99 11.77
N GLY A 144 28.53 -67.89 11.21
CA GLY A 144 27.45 -67.05 11.74
C GLY A 144 27.24 -65.75 10.98
N GLU A 145 27.03 -64.63 11.69
CA GLU A 145 26.73 -63.33 11.07
C GLU A 145 27.94 -62.84 10.25
N ARG A 146 27.73 -62.64 8.93
CA ARG A 146 28.80 -62.24 8.02
C ARG A 146 29.22 -60.80 8.32
N ARG A 147 30.48 -60.63 8.73
CA ARG A 147 31.09 -59.30 8.95
C ARG A 147 31.64 -58.73 7.65
N ALA A 148 31.76 -57.41 7.55
CA ALA A 148 32.35 -56.76 6.39
C ALA A 148 33.81 -57.18 6.21
N ALA A 149 34.19 -57.56 5.00
CA ALA A 149 35.56 -57.88 4.66
C ALA A 149 36.39 -56.59 4.59
N VAL A 150 37.57 -56.64 5.19
CA VAL A 150 38.54 -55.52 5.21
C VAL A 150 39.76 -55.83 4.36
N VAL A 151 39.96 -57.09 3.98
CA VAL A 151 41.02 -57.52 3.07
C VAL A 151 40.55 -58.63 2.14
N ARG A 152 41.17 -58.73 0.96
CA ARG A 152 41.11 -59.87 0.04
C ARG A 152 42.52 -60.43 -0.09
N CYS A 153 42.67 -61.74 0.07
CA CYS A 153 43.91 -62.42 -0.27
C CYS A 153 43.98 -62.61 -1.78
N GLU A 154 45.04 -62.16 -2.43
CA GLU A 154 45.19 -62.29 -3.89
C GLU A 154 45.40 -63.75 -4.30
N GLN A 155 46.18 -64.51 -3.52
CA GLN A 155 46.48 -65.92 -3.81
C GLN A 155 45.29 -66.84 -3.53
N CYS A 156 44.53 -66.58 -2.46
CA CYS A 156 43.35 -67.39 -2.13
C CYS A 156 42.09 -66.90 -2.86
N SER A 157 42.07 -65.65 -3.34
CA SER A 157 40.87 -64.97 -3.82
C SER A 157 39.70 -64.95 -2.81
N VAL A 158 40.01 -65.08 -1.52
CA VAL A 158 39.05 -65.07 -0.41
C VAL A 158 39.09 -63.73 0.32
N ARG A 159 37.91 -63.25 0.73
CA ARG A 159 37.72 -62.01 1.49
C ARG A 159 37.58 -62.29 2.99
N TYR A 160 38.30 -61.52 3.80
CA TYR A 160 38.36 -61.69 5.25
C TYR A 160 38.00 -60.39 5.97
N CYS A 161 37.20 -60.49 7.03
CA CYS A 161 37.10 -59.43 8.05
C CYS A 161 38.39 -59.44 8.91
N ALA A 162 38.62 -58.40 9.71
CA ALA A 162 39.85 -58.28 10.49
C ALA A 162 40.12 -59.51 11.36
N ALA A 163 39.10 -60.03 12.04
CA ALA A 163 39.23 -61.21 12.90
C ALA A 163 39.54 -62.50 12.11
N CYS A 164 38.87 -62.73 10.98
CA CYS A 164 39.13 -63.90 10.13
C CYS A 164 40.49 -63.78 9.43
N ARG A 165 40.92 -62.57 9.08
CA ARG A 165 42.28 -62.34 8.56
C ARG A 165 43.31 -62.79 9.58
N ASP A 166 43.19 -62.35 10.83
CA ASP A 166 44.18 -62.65 11.86
C ASP A 166 44.19 -64.14 12.23
N ALA A 167 43.04 -64.82 12.11
CA ALA A 167 42.91 -66.26 12.33
C ALA A 167 43.54 -67.12 11.20
N TRP A 168 43.40 -66.71 9.94
CA TRP A 168 43.81 -67.51 8.77
C TRP A 168 45.11 -67.03 8.10
N HIS A 169 45.54 -65.80 8.35
CA HIS A 169 46.80 -65.20 7.91
C HIS A 169 47.60 -64.64 9.10
N PRO A 170 48.05 -65.50 10.03
CA PRO A 170 48.95 -65.07 11.10
C PRO A 170 50.35 -64.72 10.54
N THR A 171 51.13 -63.98 11.32
CA THR A 171 52.47 -63.46 10.92
C THR A 171 53.54 -64.54 10.71
N ARG A 172 53.23 -65.81 10.97
CA ARG A 172 54.13 -66.96 10.81
C ARG A 172 53.38 -68.15 10.22
N GLY A 173 54.04 -68.91 9.36
CA GLY A 173 53.48 -70.10 8.71
C GLY A 173 53.32 -69.93 7.20
N PRO A 174 52.79 -70.95 6.50
CA PRO A 174 52.76 -70.99 5.03
C PRO A 174 51.96 -69.84 4.40
N LEU A 175 50.85 -69.45 5.03
CA LEU A 175 49.96 -68.39 4.55
C LEU A 175 50.43 -66.96 4.92
N ALA A 176 51.54 -66.83 5.65
CA ALA A 176 52.12 -65.52 6.01
C ALA A 176 52.76 -64.81 4.80
N GLN A 177 53.08 -65.56 3.74
CA GLN A 177 53.65 -65.03 2.50
C GLN A 177 52.59 -64.55 1.51
N HIS A 178 51.29 -64.73 1.82
CA HIS A 178 50.21 -64.30 0.95
C HIS A 178 50.03 -62.78 1.02
N GLU A 179 49.75 -62.17 -0.12
CA GLU A 179 49.51 -60.74 -0.25
C GLU A 179 48.03 -60.45 0.02
N LEU A 180 47.79 -59.58 1.01
CA LEU A 180 46.47 -59.17 1.44
C LEU A 180 46.19 -57.74 0.97
N ARG A 181 45.26 -57.60 0.02
CA ARG A 181 44.79 -56.29 -0.47
C ARG A 181 43.68 -55.76 0.41
N THR A 182 43.78 -54.51 0.87
CA THR A 182 42.74 -53.88 1.70
C THR A 182 41.49 -53.53 0.89
N LEU A 183 40.31 -53.79 1.47
CA LEU A 183 38.99 -53.49 0.91
C LEU A 183 38.45 -52.23 1.62
N GLY A 184 38.11 -51.18 0.86
CA GLY A 184 37.66 -49.89 1.40
C GLY A 184 37.97 -48.72 0.47
N THR A 185 37.86 -47.48 0.97
CA THR A 185 38.36 -46.30 0.25
C THR A 185 39.87 -46.40 0.19
N VAL A 186 40.43 -46.49 -1.01
CA VAL A 186 41.88 -46.50 -1.26
C VAL A 186 42.28 -45.21 -1.96
N CYS A 187 43.55 -44.83 -1.80
CA CYS A 187 44.14 -43.74 -2.56
C CYS A 187 44.12 -44.07 -4.07
N SER A 188 43.71 -43.10 -4.88
CA SER A 188 43.61 -43.22 -6.34
C SER A 188 44.96 -43.48 -7.02
N GLU A 189 46.05 -42.92 -6.49
CA GLU A 189 47.39 -43.05 -7.09
C GLU A 189 48.16 -44.29 -6.59
N HIS A 190 48.06 -44.62 -5.30
CA HIS A 190 48.91 -45.67 -4.70
C HIS A 190 48.15 -46.91 -4.22
N ALA A 191 46.83 -46.97 -4.43
CA ALA A 191 45.95 -48.08 -4.04
C ALA A 191 46.09 -48.53 -2.57
N SER A 192 46.58 -47.64 -1.70
CA SER A 192 46.79 -47.88 -0.27
C SER A 192 45.75 -47.12 0.56
N PRO A 193 45.41 -47.59 1.78
CA PRO A 193 44.39 -46.96 2.60
C PRO A 193 44.82 -45.55 3.03
N PRO A 194 43.92 -44.56 2.97
CA PRO A 194 44.22 -43.22 3.42
C PRO A 194 44.40 -43.21 4.95
N ALA A 195 45.42 -42.50 5.42
CA ALA A 195 45.77 -42.41 6.84
C ALA A 195 45.76 -40.96 7.35
N VAL A 196 45.91 -40.00 6.43
CA VAL A 196 46.10 -38.58 6.72
C VAL A 196 45.07 -37.79 5.92
N TYR A 197 44.59 -36.68 6.49
CA TYR A 197 43.76 -35.72 5.79
C TYR A 197 44.58 -34.45 5.54
N CYS A 198 44.59 -34.00 4.28
CA CYS A 198 45.25 -32.76 3.90
C CYS A 198 44.24 -31.62 3.94
N ASN A 199 44.41 -30.69 4.88
CA ASN A 199 43.53 -29.53 5.02
C ASN A 199 43.73 -28.54 3.86
N THR A 200 44.95 -28.46 3.32
CA THR A 200 45.25 -27.60 2.17
C THR A 200 44.52 -28.04 0.90
N CYS A 201 44.38 -29.35 0.68
CA CYS A 201 43.77 -29.91 -0.53
C CYS A 201 42.34 -30.45 -0.32
N ASN A 202 41.85 -30.49 0.92
CA ASN A 202 40.56 -31.05 1.32
C ASN A 202 40.31 -32.49 0.83
N ILE A 203 41.34 -33.34 0.93
CA ILE A 203 41.27 -34.75 0.51
C ILE A 203 41.95 -35.67 1.53
N SER A 204 41.47 -36.91 1.60
CA SER A 204 42.13 -37.97 2.36
C SER A 204 43.23 -38.61 1.51
N ILE A 205 44.42 -38.72 2.08
CA ILE A 205 45.64 -39.16 1.39
C ILE A 205 46.31 -40.32 2.13
N CYS A 206 47.04 -41.16 1.39
CA CYS A 206 47.87 -42.20 1.98
C CYS A 206 49.23 -41.65 2.44
N GLN A 207 50.00 -42.46 3.18
CA GLN A 207 51.33 -42.05 3.66
C GLN A 207 52.32 -41.75 2.53
N ARG A 208 52.15 -42.39 1.36
CA ARG A 208 53.00 -42.14 0.19
C ARG A 208 52.70 -40.79 -0.46
N CYS A 209 51.43 -40.44 -0.64
CA CYS A 209 51.03 -39.10 -1.07
C CYS A 209 51.58 -38.00 -0.15
N LEU A 210 51.57 -38.24 1.17
CA LEU A 210 52.15 -37.30 2.14
C LEU A 210 53.65 -37.09 1.89
N ALA A 211 54.39 -38.18 1.65
CA ALA A 211 55.83 -38.11 1.39
C ALA A 211 56.17 -37.52 0.01
N GLU A 212 55.38 -37.84 -1.02
CA GLU A 212 55.70 -37.51 -2.42
C GLU A 212 55.21 -36.11 -2.83
N ARG A 213 53.99 -35.71 -2.45
CA ARG A 213 53.32 -34.51 -3.00
C ARG A 213 52.77 -33.54 -1.97
N HIS A 214 52.55 -33.98 -0.73
CA HIS A 214 51.91 -33.17 0.31
C HIS A 214 52.80 -32.94 1.54
N CYS A 215 54.12 -33.05 1.39
CA CYS A 215 55.07 -32.99 2.51
C CYS A 215 55.11 -31.62 3.20
N SER A 216 54.73 -30.56 2.48
CA SER A 216 54.68 -29.17 2.96
C SER A 216 53.25 -28.67 3.24
N HIS A 217 52.24 -29.53 3.07
CA HIS A 217 50.85 -29.12 3.27
C HIS A 217 50.44 -29.26 4.74
N ASP A 218 49.43 -28.50 5.13
CA ASP A 218 48.81 -28.68 6.44
C ASP A 218 48.03 -29.99 6.44
N THR A 219 48.42 -30.90 7.32
CA THR A 219 47.89 -32.25 7.39
C THR A 219 47.66 -32.70 8.81
N GLN A 220 46.70 -33.59 9.00
CA GLN A 220 46.35 -34.16 10.30
C GLN A 220 45.93 -35.63 10.16
N PRO A 221 46.01 -36.43 11.23
CA PRO A 221 45.54 -37.81 11.21
C PRO A 221 44.06 -37.89 10.79
N LEU A 222 43.74 -38.79 9.86
CA LEU A 222 42.39 -38.91 9.29
C LEU A 222 41.27 -39.10 10.35
N PRO A 223 41.45 -39.89 11.44
CA PRO A 223 40.44 -40.00 12.48
C PRO A 223 40.17 -38.70 13.23
N SER A 224 41.19 -37.85 13.41
CA SER A 224 41.08 -36.55 14.09
C SER A 224 40.30 -35.56 13.22
N ALA A 225 40.67 -35.46 11.93
CA ALA A 225 39.95 -34.63 10.95
C ALA A 225 38.47 -35.02 10.85
N ALA A 226 38.19 -36.33 10.79
CA ALA A 226 36.83 -36.84 10.72
C ALA A 226 36.01 -36.50 11.98
N ARG A 227 36.63 -36.50 13.17
CA ARG A 227 35.93 -36.05 14.40
C ARG A 227 35.63 -34.56 14.36
N ALA A 228 36.62 -33.73 13.98
CA ALA A 228 36.45 -32.28 13.89
C ALA A 228 35.31 -31.90 12.93
N HIS A 229 35.34 -32.41 11.69
CA HIS A 229 34.28 -32.13 10.70
C HIS A 229 32.90 -32.68 11.11
N LYS A 230 32.84 -33.82 11.82
CA LYS A 230 31.57 -34.32 12.37
C LYS A 230 31.00 -33.35 13.42
N THR A 231 31.83 -32.83 14.31
CA THR A 231 31.40 -31.86 15.33
C THR A 231 30.92 -30.55 14.69
N GLU A 232 31.64 -30.04 13.69
CA GLU A 232 31.28 -28.83 12.94
C GLU A 232 29.94 -28.99 12.20
N LEU A 233 29.74 -30.14 11.54
CA LEU A 233 28.47 -30.49 10.90
C LEU A 233 27.33 -30.57 11.92
N SER A 234 27.56 -31.21 13.07
CA SER A 234 26.54 -31.28 14.14
C SER A 234 26.15 -29.89 14.65
N GLN A 235 27.11 -28.98 14.84
CA GLN A 235 26.82 -27.60 15.25
C GLN A 235 26.02 -26.84 14.18
N SER A 236 26.39 -26.99 12.90
CA SER A 236 25.67 -26.38 11.78
C SER A 236 24.23 -26.89 11.66
N LEU A 237 24.02 -28.20 11.86
CA LEU A 237 22.68 -28.82 11.86
C LEU A 237 21.83 -28.37 13.04
N GLN A 238 22.43 -28.20 14.23
CA GLN A 238 21.73 -27.65 15.39
C GLN A 238 21.21 -26.23 15.10
N LYS A 239 22.06 -25.37 14.53
CA LYS A 239 21.67 -24.02 14.12
C LYS A 239 20.57 -24.02 13.06
N LEU A 240 20.64 -24.91 12.07
CA LEU A 240 19.59 -25.06 11.05
C LEU A 240 18.27 -25.50 11.68
N SER A 241 18.29 -26.44 12.64
CA SER A 241 17.10 -26.89 13.35
C SER A 241 16.45 -25.76 14.16
N GLU A 242 17.24 -24.92 14.82
CA GLU A 242 16.75 -23.75 15.54
C GLU A 242 16.11 -22.72 14.60
N GLN A 243 16.75 -22.46 13.46
CA GLN A 243 16.20 -21.59 12.42
C GLN A 243 14.88 -22.14 11.83
N ALA A 244 14.81 -23.44 11.56
CA ALA A 244 13.59 -24.08 11.07
C ALA A 244 12.44 -23.99 12.08
N LYS A 245 12.75 -24.13 13.39
CA LYS A 245 11.77 -23.93 14.45
C LYS A 245 11.27 -22.48 14.48
N ALA A 246 12.16 -21.50 14.39
CA ALA A 246 11.80 -20.09 14.36
C ALA A 246 10.91 -19.73 13.15
N VAL A 247 11.18 -20.30 11.97
CA VAL A 247 10.32 -20.13 10.79
C VAL A 247 8.94 -20.74 11.01
N THR A 248 8.87 -21.90 11.66
CA THR A 248 7.59 -22.55 11.99
C THR A 248 6.76 -21.71 12.97
N GLU A 249 7.38 -21.16 14.01
CA GLU A 249 6.75 -20.24 14.96
C GLU A 249 6.29 -18.95 14.26
N TYR A 250 7.09 -18.42 13.33
CA TYR A 250 6.71 -17.26 12.52
C TYR A 250 5.49 -17.55 11.63
N ILE A 251 5.40 -18.72 11.01
CA ILE A 251 4.22 -19.13 10.24
C ILE A 251 2.97 -19.17 11.13
N GLN A 252 3.08 -19.68 12.36
CA GLN A 252 1.97 -19.68 13.32
C GLN A 252 1.56 -18.27 13.72
N LEU A 253 2.54 -17.37 13.94
CA LEU A 253 2.27 -15.96 14.22
C LEU A 253 1.53 -15.29 13.07
N VAL A 254 1.98 -15.47 11.83
CA VAL A 254 1.34 -14.90 10.63
C VAL A 254 -0.11 -15.38 10.50
N LYS A 255 -0.36 -16.67 10.72
CA LYS A 255 -1.73 -17.22 10.73
C LYS A 255 -2.59 -16.57 11.81
N GLY A 256 -2.10 -16.50 13.05
CA GLY A 256 -2.84 -15.87 14.15
C GLY A 256 -3.05 -14.36 13.96
N THR A 257 -2.15 -13.66 13.26
CA THR A 257 -2.38 -12.26 12.87
C THR A 257 -3.45 -12.13 11.79
N SER A 258 -3.49 -13.05 10.82
CA SER A 258 -4.56 -13.08 9.81
C SER A 258 -5.93 -13.27 10.44
N ASP A 259 -6.06 -14.18 11.42
CA ASP A 259 -7.32 -14.43 12.13
C ASP A 259 -7.80 -13.17 12.88
N LYS A 260 -6.88 -12.49 13.58
CA LYS A 260 -7.19 -11.22 14.29
C LYS A 260 -7.60 -10.09 13.35
N ILE A 261 -7.01 -10.02 12.16
CA ILE A 261 -7.41 -9.02 11.14
C ILE A 261 -8.85 -9.31 10.70
N ASN A 262 -9.19 -10.57 10.43
CA ASN A 262 -10.56 -10.95 10.05
C ASN A 262 -11.57 -10.60 11.16
N GLU A 263 -11.28 -10.97 12.42
CA GLU A 263 -12.14 -10.61 13.56
C GLU A 263 -12.32 -9.07 13.67
N SER A 264 -11.25 -8.30 13.50
CA SER A 264 -11.32 -6.84 13.52
C SER A 264 -12.10 -6.26 12.35
N CYS A 265 -12.07 -6.89 11.17
CA CYS A 265 -12.88 -6.50 10.03
C CYS A 265 -14.36 -6.76 10.29
N ASP A 266 -14.72 -7.93 10.80
CA ASP A 266 -16.09 -8.29 11.15
C ASP A 266 -16.69 -7.33 12.20
N GLU A 267 -15.89 -6.97 13.22
CA GLU A 267 -16.29 -5.98 14.23
C GLU A 267 -16.51 -4.59 13.62
N LEU A 268 -15.64 -4.16 12.70
CA LEU A 268 -15.78 -2.88 12.02
C LEU A 268 -17.04 -2.84 11.14
N GLU A 269 -17.31 -3.92 10.40
CA GLU A 269 -18.53 -4.05 9.60
C GLU A 269 -19.79 -3.90 10.45
N GLN A 270 -19.87 -4.58 11.60
CA GLN A 270 -20.99 -4.40 12.53
C GLN A 270 -21.13 -2.96 13.05
N GLN A 271 -20.01 -2.28 13.34
CA GLN A 271 -20.04 -0.90 13.80
C GLN A 271 -20.58 0.06 12.73
N ILE A 272 -20.21 -0.14 11.45
CA ILE A 272 -20.74 0.64 10.32
C ILE A 272 -22.26 0.46 10.23
N GLU A 273 -22.73 -0.78 10.22
CA GLU A 273 -24.16 -1.08 10.11
C GLU A 273 -24.96 -0.42 11.25
N GLN A 274 -24.46 -0.53 12.48
CA GLN A 274 -25.11 0.07 13.64
C GLN A 274 -25.11 1.60 13.56
N ALA A 275 -24.01 2.22 13.15
CA ALA A 275 -23.90 3.68 13.02
C ALA A 275 -24.86 4.20 11.94
N CYS A 276 -24.90 3.57 10.75
CA CYS A 276 -25.82 3.93 9.69
C CYS A 276 -27.30 3.79 10.12
N ALA A 277 -27.63 2.73 10.86
CA ALA A 277 -28.99 2.53 11.38
C ALA A 277 -29.42 3.65 12.35
N GLN A 278 -28.51 4.15 13.19
CA GLN A 278 -28.78 5.28 14.08
C GLN A 278 -29.06 6.58 13.32
N VAL A 279 -28.27 6.87 12.28
CA VAL A 279 -28.45 8.04 11.41
C VAL A 279 -29.80 7.99 10.70
N ILE A 280 -30.16 6.84 10.11
CA ILE A 280 -31.46 6.63 9.45
C ILE A 280 -32.60 6.96 10.42
N LYS A 281 -32.54 6.41 11.64
CA LYS A 281 -33.55 6.65 12.68
C LYS A 281 -33.67 8.13 13.06
N ALA A 282 -32.55 8.85 13.15
CA ALA A 282 -32.53 10.28 13.45
C ALA A 282 -33.16 11.11 12.31
N VAL A 283 -32.83 10.80 11.07
CA VAL A 283 -33.39 11.46 9.87
C VAL A 283 -34.91 11.23 9.77
N GLU A 284 -35.36 10.00 10.01
CA GLU A 284 -36.77 9.64 10.04
C GLU A 284 -37.55 10.43 11.10
N LYS A 285 -36.99 10.55 12.31
CA LYS A 285 -37.59 11.35 13.39
C LYS A 285 -37.67 12.84 12.99
N ARG A 286 -36.61 13.39 12.39
CA ARG A 286 -36.60 14.80 11.96
C ARG A 286 -37.61 15.08 10.85
N LYS A 287 -37.80 14.14 9.92
CA LYS A 287 -38.84 14.17 8.89
C LYS A 287 -40.22 14.34 9.52
N GLU A 288 -40.56 13.55 10.52
CA GLU A 288 -41.86 13.63 11.20
C GLU A 288 -42.09 14.99 11.88
N GLU A 289 -41.06 15.54 12.54
CA GLU A 289 -41.12 16.84 13.20
C GLU A 289 -41.36 17.99 12.21
N LEU A 290 -40.63 18.01 11.09
CA LEU A 290 -40.76 19.05 10.06
C LEU A 290 -42.14 19.00 9.39
N VAL A 291 -42.63 17.80 9.07
CA VAL A 291 -43.98 17.63 8.52
C VAL A 291 -45.05 18.09 9.51
N ARG A 292 -44.89 17.77 10.80
CA ARG A 292 -45.80 18.23 11.86
C ARG A 292 -45.83 19.76 11.97
N SER A 293 -44.65 20.41 11.91
CA SER A 293 -44.52 21.87 11.93
C SER A 293 -45.24 22.52 10.73
N ALA A 294 -44.95 22.05 9.51
CA ALA A 294 -45.59 22.57 8.29
C ALA A 294 -47.13 22.41 8.31
N ARG A 295 -47.62 21.27 8.81
CA ARG A 295 -49.06 21.05 9.03
C ARG A 295 -49.65 22.01 10.05
N GLY A 296 -48.92 22.29 11.15
CA GLY A 296 -49.30 23.28 12.16
C GLY A 296 -49.43 24.70 11.60
N THR A 297 -48.41 25.17 10.86
CA THR A 297 -48.44 26.48 10.19
C THR A 297 -49.63 26.60 9.24
N ARG A 298 -49.90 25.55 8.44
CA ARG A 298 -51.06 25.52 7.55
C ARG A 298 -52.38 25.59 8.32
N ALA A 299 -52.53 24.80 9.39
CA ALA A 299 -53.75 24.77 10.19
C ALA A 299 -54.03 26.14 10.83
N GLN A 300 -52.99 26.80 11.36
CA GLN A 300 -53.11 28.14 11.93
C GLN A 300 -53.48 29.19 10.88
N ALA A 301 -52.85 29.18 9.71
CA ALA A 301 -53.17 30.10 8.62
C ALA A 301 -54.63 29.94 8.16
N VAL A 302 -55.11 28.70 8.02
CA VAL A 302 -56.52 28.41 7.69
C VAL A 302 -57.46 28.87 8.80
N ALA A 303 -57.11 28.69 10.07
CA ALA A 303 -57.92 29.17 11.19
C ALA A 303 -58.04 30.70 11.21
N ASN A 304 -56.94 31.41 10.98
CA ASN A 304 -56.92 32.87 10.88
C ASN A 304 -57.83 33.37 9.73
N MET A 305 -57.73 32.73 8.55
CA MET A 305 -58.59 33.06 7.40
C MET A 305 -60.07 32.82 7.67
N ARG A 306 -60.42 31.73 8.37
CA ARG A 306 -61.80 31.46 8.79
C ARG A 306 -62.32 32.53 9.76
N SER A 307 -61.48 32.97 10.70
CA SER A 307 -61.82 34.04 11.64
C SER A 307 -62.11 35.37 10.93
N LEU A 308 -61.24 35.77 10.00
CA LEU A 308 -61.43 36.98 9.16
C LEU A 308 -62.73 36.89 8.36
N THR A 309 -63.01 35.74 7.73
CA THR A 309 -64.25 35.51 6.98
C THR A 309 -65.48 35.64 7.89
N SER A 310 -65.41 35.09 9.10
CA SER A 310 -66.49 35.19 10.09
C SER A 310 -66.74 36.63 10.54
N GLN A 311 -65.68 37.41 10.80
CA GLN A 311 -65.80 38.81 11.21
C GLN A 311 -66.37 39.69 10.08
N ALA A 312 -65.89 39.53 8.85
CA ALA A 312 -66.41 40.23 7.69
C ALA A 312 -67.91 39.91 7.47
N GLY A 313 -68.28 38.63 7.58
CA GLY A 313 -69.67 38.19 7.48
C GLY A 313 -70.56 38.75 8.59
N GLN A 314 -70.05 38.91 9.81
CA GLN A 314 -70.79 39.53 10.91
C GLN A 314 -71.03 41.03 10.65
N ARG A 315 -69.99 41.79 10.29
CA ARG A 315 -70.12 43.23 9.98
C ARG A 315 -71.10 43.48 8.84
N LEU A 316 -71.09 42.63 7.81
CA LEU A 316 -72.04 42.73 6.70
C LEU A 316 -73.50 42.53 7.16
N ARG A 317 -73.75 41.56 8.06
CA ARG A 317 -75.10 41.35 8.63
C ARG A 317 -75.58 42.54 9.46
N GLU A 318 -74.71 43.09 10.30
CA GLU A 318 -75.01 44.27 11.13
C GLU A 318 -75.32 45.49 10.26
N ALA A 319 -74.52 45.73 9.21
CA ALA A 319 -74.76 46.81 8.26
C ALA A 319 -76.07 46.65 7.50
N THR A 320 -76.38 45.43 7.04
CA THR A 320 -77.64 45.13 6.33
C THR A 320 -78.85 45.36 7.23
N ALA A 321 -78.77 44.95 8.50
CA ALA A 321 -79.85 45.18 9.48
C ALA A 321 -80.06 46.68 9.76
N LEU A 322 -78.98 47.45 9.95
CA LEU A 322 -79.05 48.89 10.15
C LEU A 322 -79.61 49.61 8.91
N LEU A 323 -79.25 49.15 7.71
CA LEU A 323 -79.76 49.69 6.45
C LEU A 323 -81.28 49.48 6.36
N HIS A 324 -81.77 48.26 6.60
CA HIS A 324 -83.21 47.98 6.62
C HIS A 324 -83.96 48.80 7.68
N PHE A 325 -83.43 48.88 8.90
CA PHE A 325 -84.03 49.69 9.97
C PHE A 325 -84.09 51.17 9.61
N SER A 326 -83.01 51.72 9.05
CA SER A 326 -82.95 53.12 8.61
C SER A 326 -83.96 53.41 7.50
N ILE A 327 -84.14 52.48 6.55
CA ILE A 327 -85.16 52.59 5.49
C ILE A 327 -86.57 52.62 6.08
N GLU A 328 -86.84 51.80 7.10
CA GLU A 328 -88.16 51.79 7.74
C GLU A 328 -88.41 53.06 8.56
N ALA A 329 -87.40 53.56 9.28
CA ALA A 329 -87.47 54.81 10.03
C ALA A 329 -87.72 56.03 9.12
N LEU A 330 -87.24 56.00 7.86
CA LEU A 330 -87.52 57.04 6.86
C LEU A 330 -89.01 57.12 6.44
N LYS A 331 -89.81 56.08 6.71
CA LYS A 331 -91.25 56.05 6.43
C LYS A 331 -92.09 56.65 7.57
N GLU A 332 -91.48 57.05 8.68
CA GLU A 332 -92.18 57.63 9.82
C GLU A 332 -92.89 58.93 9.42
N THR A 333 -94.14 59.07 9.85
CA THR A 333 -95.00 60.20 9.48
C THR A 333 -95.04 61.28 10.56
N ASP A 334 -94.70 60.95 11.81
CA ASP A 334 -94.47 61.92 12.88
C ASP A 334 -93.05 62.52 12.78
N TYR A 335 -92.98 63.75 12.27
CA TYR A 335 -91.74 64.49 12.10
C TYR A 335 -90.96 64.70 13.41
N ALA A 336 -91.63 64.84 14.55
CA ALA A 336 -90.95 65.03 15.83
C ALA A 336 -90.31 63.71 16.32
N ALA A 337 -91.01 62.58 16.16
CA ALA A 337 -90.47 61.26 16.46
C ALA A 337 -89.28 60.89 15.56
N PHE A 338 -89.36 61.21 14.26
CA PHE A 338 -88.25 60.99 13.33
C PHE A 338 -86.99 61.80 13.72
N LEU A 339 -87.16 63.09 14.06
CA LEU A 339 -86.04 63.96 14.45
C LEU A 339 -85.34 63.50 15.75
N GLN A 340 -86.01 62.73 16.62
CA GLN A 340 -85.36 62.14 17.80
C GLN A 340 -84.30 61.08 17.44
N VAL A 341 -84.43 60.41 16.30
CA VAL A 341 -83.56 59.26 15.92
C VAL A 341 -82.73 59.52 14.65
N GLY A 342 -83.11 60.45 13.79
CA GLY A 342 -82.50 60.66 12.47
C GLY A 342 -81.01 61.02 12.50
N SER A 343 -80.58 61.91 13.38
CA SER A 343 -79.15 62.29 13.51
C SER A 343 -78.29 61.13 14.01
N VAL A 344 -78.82 60.35 14.97
CA VAL A 344 -78.17 59.17 15.53
C VAL A 344 -78.03 58.07 14.48
N LEU A 345 -79.09 57.81 13.68
CA LEU A 345 -79.04 56.83 12.60
C LEU A 345 -78.06 57.22 11.49
N SER A 346 -77.97 58.52 11.16
CA SER A 346 -76.99 59.02 10.19
C SER A 346 -75.55 58.79 10.67
N SER A 347 -75.22 59.11 11.92
CA SER A 347 -73.89 58.83 12.48
C SER A 347 -73.58 57.33 12.50
N ARG A 348 -74.54 56.50 12.95
CA ARG A 348 -74.37 55.04 12.96
C ARG A 348 -74.15 54.46 11.56
N ALA A 349 -74.85 54.98 10.55
CA ALA A 349 -74.68 54.55 9.16
C ALA A 349 -73.29 54.91 8.62
N MET A 350 -72.79 56.13 8.91
CA MET A 350 -71.45 56.55 8.51
C MET A 350 -70.34 55.73 9.19
N GLU A 351 -70.45 55.47 10.49
CA GLU A 351 -69.50 54.60 11.21
C GLU A 351 -69.50 53.17 10.69
N THR A 352 -70.69 52.61 10.45
CA THR A 352 -70.83 51.24 9.92
C THR A 352 -70.27 51.12 8.50
N ALA A 353 -70.47 52.15 7.66
CA ALA A 353 -69.90 52.21 6.31
C ALA A 353 -68.36 52.30 6.35
N ALA A 354 -67.79 53.11 7.24
CA ALA A 354 -66.34 53.19 7.43
C ALA A 354 -65.74 51.84 7.88
N GLY A 355 -66.42 51.13 8.79
CA GLY A 355 -66.01 49.81 9.26
C GLY A 355 -66.06 48.69 8.21
N LEU A 356 -66.97 48.80 7.24
CA LEU A 356 -67.06 47.89 6.09
C LEU A 356 -65.90 48.11 5.12
N CYS A 357 -65.59 49.37 4.77
CA CYS A 357 -64.47 49.71 3.89
C CYS A 357 -63.12 49.22 4.45
N ALA A 358 -62.92 49.33 5.77
CA ALA A 358 -61.72 48.81 6.43
C ALA A 358 -61.58 47.28 6.38
N SER A 359 -62.65 46.54 6.03
CA SER A 359 -62.63 45.07 5.97
C SER A 359 -62.26 44.53 4.57
N LEU A 360 -62.00 45.40 3.59
CA LEU A 360 -61.66 45.07 2.20
C LEU A 360 -60.14 44.98 1.94
N GLU A 361 -59.31 45.02 2.98
CA GLU A 361 -57.86 44.85 2.83
C GLU A 361 -57.50 43.47 2.26
N SER A 362 -56.42 43.42 1.47
CA SER A 362 -55.97 42.21 0.79
C SER A 362 -55.60 41.10 1.80
N PRO A 363 -56.00 39.83 1.56
CA PRO A 363 -55.66 38.74 2.47
C PRO A 363 -54.13 38.55 2.53
N PRO A 364 -53.60 38.13 3.70
CA PRO A 364 -52.18 37.89 3.86
C PRO A 364 -51.70 36.77 2.93
N THR A 365 -50.51 36.95 2.36
CA THR A 365 -49.87 36.00 1.45
C THR A 365 -49.58 34.67 2.17
N ALA A 366 -49.66 33.55 1.45
CA ALA A 366 -49.35 32.24 2.00
C ALA A 366 -47.90 32.18 2.53
N PRO A 367 -47.65 31.49 3.66
CA PRO A 367 -46.30 31.35 4.19
C PRO A 367 -45.42 30.53 3.23
N ALA A 368 -44.34 31.14 2.75
CA ALA A 368 -43.33 30.48 1.93
C ALA A 368 -42.37 29.68 2.82
N LEU A 369 -42.69 28.42 3.08
CA LEU A 369 -41.77 27.50 3.75
C LEU A 369 -40.87 26.85 2.69
N THR A 370 -39.56 27.06 2.81
CA THR A 370 -38.52 26.41 2.00
C THR A 370 -37.69 25.50 2.91
N LEU A 371 -37.31 24.33 2.42
CA LEU A 371 -36.49 23.36 3.15
C LEU A 371 -35.15 23.23 2.44
N ASP A 372 -34.07 23.57 3.13
CA ASP A 372 -32.70 23.31 2.67
C ASP A 372 -32.20 21.98 3.25
N VAL A 373 -31.83 21.05 2.36
CA VAL A 373 -31.36 19.70 2.70
C VAL A 373 -29.86 19.53 2.48
N GLU A 374 -29.19 20.50 1.85
CA GLU A 374 -27.80 20.35 1.41
C GLU A 374 -26.80 20.19 2.57
N PRO A 375 -26.96 20.89 3.72
CA PRO A 375 -26.09 20.68 4.88
C PRO A 375 -26.16 19.25 5.42
N ALA A 376 -27.36 18.66 5.48
CA ALA A 376 -27.54 17.29 5.98
C ALA A 376 -26.98 16.25 5.01
N LEU A 377 -27.17 16.46 3.70
CA LEU A 377 -26.56 15.62 2.66
C LEU A 377 -25.04 15.70 2.69
N ARG A 378 -24.47 16.88 2.99
CA ARG A 378 -23.02 17.05 3.19
C ARG A 378 -22.52 16.24 4.38
N THR A 379 -23.22 16.26 5.52
CA THR A 379 -22.83 15.47 6.70
C THR A 379 -22.85 13.97 6.41
N VAL A 380 -23.86 13.46 5.72
CA VAL A 380 -23.95 12.03 5.35
C VAL A 380 -22.88 11.65 4.32
N ARG A 381 -22.63 12.51 3.32
CA ARG A 381 -21.56 12.30 2.31
C ARG A 381 -20.16 12.33 2.90
N ASN A 382 -19.99 12.93 4.09
CA ASN A 382 -18.71 13.06 4.79
C ASN A 382 -18.52 12.03 5.92
N MET A 383 -19.43 11.06 6.08
CA MET A 383 -19.24 9.96 7.03
C MET A 383 -18.13 9.04 6.51
N ASN A 384 -16.95 9.15 7.11
CA ASN A 384 -15.75 8.41 6.73
C ASN A 384 -15.27 7.53 7.88
N PHE A 385 -14.48 6.50 7.55
CA PHE A 385 -13.72 5.75 8.54
C PHE A 385 -12.75 6.68 9.26
N VAL A 386 -12.79 6.67 10.60
CA VAL A 386 -11.77 7.29 11.44
C VAL A 386 -10.75 6.20 11.75
N GLU A 387 -9.51 6.34 11.26
CA GLU A 387 -8.44 5.39 11.55
C GLU A 387 -8.11 5.42 13.05
N CYS A 388 -8.48 4.36 13.78
CA CYS A 388 -7.83 4.02 15.04
C CYS A 388 -6.46 3.41 14.72
N ILE A 389 -5.42 4.25 14.71
CA ILE A 389 -4.03 3.83 14.42
C ILE A 389 -3.58 2.78 15.45
N HIS A 390 -3.62 1.50 15.08
CA HIS A 390 -2.81 0.47 15.73
C HIS A 390 -1.35 0.63 15.27
N ARG A 391 -0.49 1.07 16.20
CA ARG A 391 0.93 1.36 16.01
C ARG A 391 1.70 0.12 15.49
N PRO A 392 2.23 0.10 14.25
CA PRO A 392 3.13 -0.96 13.80
C PRO A 392 4.60 -0.64 14.18
N PRO A 393 5.47 -1.65 14.37
CA PRO A 393 6.84 -1.44 14.76
C PRO A 393 7.68 -0.83 13.62
N LYS A 394 8.50 0.15 14.01
CA LYS A 394 9.40 0.96 13.17
C LYS A 394 10.23 0.12 12.18
N ARG A 395 10.25 0.51 10.90
CA ARG A 395 11.37 0.26 9.98
C ARG A 395 11.79 1.57 9.31
N ASN A 396 13.10 1.80 9.32
CA ASN A 396 13.80 3.02 8.92
C ASN A 396 13.62 3.36 7.42
N PRO A 397 13.66 4.65 7.06
CA PRO A 397 13.56 5.12 5.68
C PRO A 397 14.95 5.23 5.04
N PHE A 398 15.16 4.61 3.87
CA PHE A 398 16.19 5.03 2.93
C PHE A 398 15.68 4.91 1.49
N ARG A 399 15.64 6.07 0.82
CA ARG A 399 15.71 6.34 -0.63
C ARG A 399 14.92 5.44 -1.60
N CYS A 400 13.94 6.04 -2.28
CA CYS A 400 13.48 5.57 -3.58
C CYS A 400 13.70 6.67 -4.64
N THR A 401 14.79 6.53 -5.39
CA THR A 401 14.94 7.07 -6.74
C THR A 401 14.48 6.00 -7.72
N LYS A 402 13.65 6.40 -8.70
CA LYS A 402 13.18 5.66 -9.88
C LYS A 402 12.08 4.59 -9.67
N ARG A 403 10.97 4.86 -10.39
CA ARG A 403 10.17 3.95 -11.23
C ARG A 403 9.98 2.53 -10.70
N GLU A 404 8.79 2.23 -10.18
CA GLU A 404 8.06 0.97 -10.39
C GLU A 404 6.64 1.06 -9.80
N HIS A 405 5.66 0.66 -10.63
CA HIS A 405 4.28 0.24 -10.33
C HIS A 405 3.48 0.94 -9.22
N ILE A 406 2.61 1.87 -9.63
CA ILE A 406 1.43 2.26 -8.86
C ILE A 406 0.41 1.12 -8.97
N GLY A 407 0.26 0.36 -7.87
CA GLY A 407 -0.77 -0.66 -7.72
C GLY A 407 -1.47 -0.47 -6.38
N SER A 408 -2.61 0.20 -6.40
CA SER A 408 -3.68 0.11 -5.39
C SER A 408 -4.86 0.95 -5.85
N CYS A 409 -5.64 0.44 -6.81
CA CYS A 409 -6.99 0.94 -7.07
C CYS A 409 -7.92 0.42 -5.98
N THR A 410 -8.35 1.29 -5.08
CA THR A 410 -9.44 1.02 -4.14
C THR A 410 -10.75 1.03 -4.93
N VAL A 411 -11.29 -0.15 -5.23
CA VAL A 411 -12.58 -0.31 -5.90
C VAL A 411 -13.68 -0.31 -4.83
N TYR A 412 -14.50 0.73 -4.79
CA TYR A 412 -15.80 0.67 -4.12
C TYR A 412 -16.84 0.15 -5.12
N LEU A 413 -17.40 -1.01 -4.82
CA LEU A 413 -18.55 -1.59 -5.50
C LEU A 413 -19.78 -0.67 -5.31
N LEU A 414 -20.33 -0.15 -6.40
CA LEU A 414 -21.68 0.39 -6.41
C LEU A 414 -22.65 -0.65 -6.98
N PHE A 415 -23.64 -0.95 -6.15
CA PHE A 415 -24.81 -1.79 -6.39
C PHE A 415 -25.45 -1.54 -7.78
N THR A 416 -25.65 -2.61 -8.54
CA THR A 416 -26.72 -2.65 -9.56
C THR A 416 -27.93 -3.37 -8.95
N ALA A 417 -29.08 -2.71 -9.06
CA ALA A 417 -30.36 -3.20 -8.58
C ALA A 417 -30.86 -4.38 -9.42
N ASN A 418 -31.48 -5.32 -8.71
CA ASN A 418 -32.27 -6.45 -9.22
C ASN A 418 -33.20 -6.10 -10.38
N LEU A 419 -33.27 -7.00 -11.37
CA LEU A 419 -34.52 -7.63 -11.84
C LEU A 419 -34.18 -9.01 -12.46
N PRO A 420 -35.06 -10.00 -12.33
CA PRO A 420 -34.74 -11.43 -12.45
C PRO A 420 -35.02 -11.98 -13.84
N THR A 421 -34.40 -13.10 -14.20
CA THR A 421 -35.11 -14.22 -14.84
C THR A 421 -34.25 -15.48 -14.82
N ASP A 422 -34.91 -16.59 -14.49
CA ASP A 422 -34.44 -17.96 -14.53
C ASP A 422 -33.71 -18.31 -15.84
N ALA A 423 -32.64 -19.08 -15.72
CA ALA A 423 -32.54 -20.39 -16.36
C ALA A 423 -31.34 -21.15 -15.79
N ASP A 424 -31.65 -22.24 -15.09
CA ASP A 424 -30.76 -23.39 -14.97
C ASP A 424 -30.14 -23.75 -16.33
N ILE A 425 -28.86 -24.13 -16.35
CA ILE A 425 -28.39 -25.38 -16.98
C ILE A 425 -26.98 -25.68 -16.48
N THR A 426 -26.87 -26.86 -15.89
CA THR A 426 -25.66 -27.58 -15.49
C THR A 426 -25.09 -28.37 -16.68
N ALA A 427 -23.78 -28.62 -16.65
CA ALA A 427 -23.07 -29.75 -17.29
C ALA A 427 -23.00 -29.71 -18.85
N THR A 428 -21.97 -30.17 -19.56
CA THR A 428 -20.86 -31.08 -19.28
C THR A 428 -19.87 -31.01 -20.46
N TYR A 429 -18.63 -31.39 -20.19
CA TYR A 429 -17.61 -31.75 -21.18
C TYR A 429 -18.09 -32.87 -22.13
N ALA A 430 -17.81 -32.72 -23.44
CA ALA A 430 -17.50 -33.82 -24.33
C ALA A 430 -16.74 -33.30 -25.57
N ASP A 431 -15.55 -33.86 -25.79
CA ASP A 431 -14.82 -33.85 -27.04
C ASP A 431 -15.65 -34.54 -28.14
N ASP A 432 -15.68 -33.97 -29.34
CA ASP A 432 -15.36 -34.72 -30.56
C ASP A 432 -15.25 -33.79 -31.78
N ALA A 433 -14.16 -33.98 -32.52
CA ALA A 433 -13.83 -33.28 -33.75
C ALA A 433 -14.50 -33.94 -34.96
N ALA A 434 -15.31 -33.21 -35.71
CA ALA A 434 -15.62 -33.54 -37.10
C ALA A 434 -16.04 -32.31 -37.92
N LEU A 435 -15.25 -32.07 -38.97
CA LEU A 435 -15.62 -31.53 -40.29
C LEU A 435 -16.16 -30.09 -40.43
N LEU A 436 -15.29 -29.29 -41.05
CA LEU A 436 -15.55 -28.05 -41.77
C LEU A 436 -16.83 -28.11 -42.64
N SER A 437 -17.78 -27.23 -42.34
CA SER A 437 -18.56 -26.52 -43.34
C SER A 437 -18.91 -25.14 -42.81
N ILE A 438 -18.37 -24.14 -43.50
CA ILE A 438 -18.45 -22.72 -43.23
C ILE A 438 -19.91 -22.27 -43.35
N HIS A 439 -20.49 -21.88 -42.23
CA HIS A 439 -21.34 -20.69 -42.16
C HIS A 439 -20.72 -19.82 -41.06
N GLU A 440 -19.72 -19.02 -41.43
CA GLU A 440 -19.28 -17.93 -40.57
C GLU A 440 -20.42 -16.92 -40.50
N ASP A 441 -20.97 -16.74 -39.30
CA ASP A 441 -21.88 -15.62 -39.00
C ASP A 441 -21.21 -14.31 -39.45
N PRO A 442 -21.92 -13.44 -40.20
CA PRO A 442 -21.36 -12.17 -40.67
C PRO A 442 -20.88 -11.25 -39.53
N ASP A 443 -21.34 -11.47 -38.29
CA ASP A 443 -20.88 -10.74 -37.09
C ASP A 443 -19.48 -11.18 -36.60
N ILE A 444 -19.06 -12.42 -36.85
CA ILE A 444 -17.75 -12.93 -36.41
C ILE A 444 -16.63 -12.49 -37.36
N ALA A 445 -16.91 -12.34 -38.66
CA ALA A 445 -15.96 -11.81 -39.63
C ALA A 445 -15.68 -10.31 -39.43
N SER A 446 -16.68 -9.52 -39.00
CA SER A 446 -16.50 -8.09 -38.66
C SER A 446 -15.62 -7.88 -37.43
N SER A 447 -15.79 -8.70 -36.38
CA SER A 447 -15.02 -8.57 -35.13
C SER A 447 -13.53 -8.93 -35.27
N LYS A 448 -13.19 -9.89 -36.14
CA LYS A 448 -11.78 -10.23 -36.46
C LYS A 448 -11.09 -9.17 -37.33
N LEU A 449 -11.83 -8.48 -38.21
CA LEU A 449 -11.28 -7.40 -39.04
C LEU A 449 -11.00 -6.12 -38.23
N GLN A 450 -11.80 -5.87 -37.18
CA GLN A 450 -11.64 -4.70 -36.28
C GLN A 450 -10.48 -4.82 -35.27
N ALA A 451 -9.91 -6.01 -35.07
CA ALA A 451 -8.77 -6.20 -34.16
C ALA A 451 -7.44 -5.58 -34.65
N HIS A 452 -7.39 -5.15 -35.93
CA HIS A 452 -6.21 -4.56 -36.57
C HIS A 452 -6.24 -3.03 -36.69
N ILE A 453 -7.28 -2.36 -36.17
CA ILE A 453 -7.43 -0.90 -36.22
C ILE A 453 -7.48 -0.35 -34.77
N PRO A 454 -6.76 0.73 -34.44
CA PRO A 454 -6.88 1.36 -33.12
C PRO A 454 -8.33 1.79 -32.82
N PRO A 455 -8.77 1.80 -31.54
CA PRO A 455 -10.13 2.15 -31.18
C PRO A 455 -10.49 3.60 -31.52
N GLY A 456 -11.79 3.92 -31.60
CA GLY A 456 -12.27 5.30 -31.71
C GLY A 456 -12.06 6.12 -30.43
N ALA A 457 -12.40 7.42 -30.49
CA ALA A 457 -12.35 8.31 -29.32
C ALA A 457 -13.45 7.92 -28.31
N PRO A 458 -13.12 7.72 -27.03
CA PRO A 458 -14.12 7.57 -25.98
C PRO A 458 -14.92 8.88 -25.79
N GLU A 459 -16.14 8.78 -25.29
CA GLU A 459 -17.00 9.94 -25.01
C GLU A 459 -16.96 10.25 -23.50
N MET A 460 -16.64 11.48 -23.10
CA MET A 460 -16.68 11.85 -21.67
C MET A 460 -18.12 11.89 -21.16
N ALA A 461 -18.42 11.12 -20.11
CA ALA A 461 -19.70 11.14 -19.43
C ALA A 461 -19.71 12.29 -18.41
N VAL A 462 -19.80 13.53 -18.90
CA VAL A 462 -19.65 14.76 -18.11
C VAL A 462 -20.62 14.79 -16.92
N GLU A 463 -21.83 14.27 -17.10
CA GLU A 463 -22.85 14.15 -16.06
C GLU A 463 -22.45 13.22 -14.89
N SER A 464 -21.49 12.33 -15.12
CA SER A 464 -20.94 11.41 -14.12
C SER A 464 -19.57 11.87 -13.59
N CYS A 465 -19.02 12.95 -14.14
CA CYS A 465 -17.78 13.56 -13.66
C CYS A 465 -18.08 14.53 -12.52
N CYS A 466 -17.28 14.51 -11.46
CA CYS A 466 -17.41 15.49 -10.38
C CYS A 466 -16.07 15.76 -9.68
N ALA A 467 -15.92 16.99 -9.17
CA ALA A 467 -14.84 17.34 -8.26
C ALA A 467 -15.38 17.49 -6.85
N ARG A 468 -14.67 16.95 -5.87
CA ARG A 468 -14.99 17.08 -4.43
C ARG A 468 -13.71 17.43 -3.69
N GLY A 469 -13.65 18.63 -3.12
CA GLY A 469 -12.44 19.11 -2.46
C GLY A 469 -11.25 19.17 -3.44
N CYS A 470 -10.22 18.38 -3.13
CA CYS A 470 -9.01 18.16 -3.92
C CYS A 470 -9.03 16.84 -4.72
N SER A 471 -10.19 16.20 -4.88
CA SER A 471 -10.35 14.95 -5.63
C SER A 471 -11.28 15.13 -6.82
N GLY A 472 -11.03 14.39 -7.90
CA GLY A 472 -11.81 14.42 -9.13
C GLY A 472 -12.19 13.03 -9.61
N THR A 473 -13.48 12.73 -9.70
CA THR A 473 -13.98 11.51 -10.37
C THR A 473 -14.32 11.84 -11.82
N LEU A 474 -13.73 11.11 -12.74
CA LEU A 474 -13.90 11.24 -14.19
C LEU A 474 -14.46 9.94 -14.75
N ALA A 475 -15.43 10.05 -15.65
CA ALA A 475 -16.11 8.92 -16.25
C ALA A 475 -16.25 9.11 -17.77
N TRP A 476 -16.21 8.01 -18.52
CA TRP A 476 -16.31 8.01 -19.98
C TRP A 476 -17.08 6.78 -20.48
N ARG A 477 -17.49 6.82 -21.75
CA ARG A 477 -18.15 5.72 -22.45
C ARG A 477 -17.22 5.14 -23.52
N PRO A 478 -17.27 3.82 -23.75
CA PRO A 478 -16.52 3.18 -24.83
C PRO A 478 -16.88 3.76 -26.22
N PRO A 479 -15.91 3.84 -27.16
CA PRO A 479 -16.16 4.28 -28.52
C PRO A 479 -17.07 3.29 -29.30
N PRO A 480 -18.06 3.77 -30.08
CA PRO A 480 -18.83 2.94 -30.99
C PRO A 480 -18.14 2.75 -32.37
N PRO A 481 -18.21 1.56 -33.01
CA PRO A 481 -18.73 0.30 -32.50
C PRO A 481 -17.76 -0.33 -31.47
N PRO A 482 -18.27 -1.06 -30.45
CA PRO A 482 -17.47 -1.59 -29.34
C PRO A 482 -16.64 -2.80 -29.76
N ALA A 483 -15.64 -2.62 -30.63
CA ALA A 483 -14.70 -3.67 -30.98
C ALA A 483 -13.36 -3.51 -30.24
N ALA A 484 -13.03 -4.53 -29.45
CA ALA A 484 -11.74 -4.86 -28.84
C ALA A 484 -10.99 -3.75 -28.06
N VAL A 485 -11.66 -2.84 -27.34
CA VAL A 485 -10.96 -1.95 -26.40
C VAL A 485 -10.28 -2.78 -25.30
N ARG A 486 -8.95 -2.70 -25.22
CA ARG A 486 -8.14 -3.38 -24.19
C ARG A 486 -8.00 -2.54 -22.92
N GLY A 487 -8.11 -1.22 -23.04
CA GLY A 487 -8.06 -0.28 -21.94
C GLY A 487 -8.12 1.17 -22.41
N TYR A 488 -7.98 2.07 -21.45
CA TYR A 488 -8.05 3.51 -21.57
C TYR A 488 -6.85 4.16 -20.90
N VAL A 489 -6.44 5.31 -21.42
CA VAL A 489 -5.45 6.21 -20.80
C VAL A 489 -6.14 7.54 -20.54
N LEU A 490 -6.26 7.90 -19.26
CA LEU A 490 -6.77 9.20 -18.82
C LEU A 490 -5.59 10.12 -18.53
N GLU A 491 -5.67 11.34 -19.05
CA GLU A 491 -4.70 12.39 -18.81
C GLU A 491 -5.34 13.63 -18.22
N LEU A 492 -4.62 14.27 -17.30
CA LEU A 492 -4.92 15.58 -16.73
C LEU A 492 -3.78 16.55 -17.01
N ASP A 493 -4.08 17.82 -17.24
CA ASP A 493 -3.07 18.87 -17.19
C ASP A 493 -2.63 19.14 -15.74
N ASP A 494 -1.76 20.14 -15.57
CA ASP A 494 -1.28 20.52 -14.25
C ASP A 494 -2.22 21.49 -13.52
N GLY A 495 -3.43 21.78 -14.03
CA GLY A 495 -4.37 22.77 -13.49
C GLY A 495 -4.03 24.24 -13.78
N LEU A 496 -3.00 24.48 -14.61
CA LEU A 496 -2.56 25.81 -15.07
C LEU A 496 -2.46 25.86 -16.60
N GLY A 497 -3.06 24.89 -17.32
CA GLY A 497 -2.94 24.77 -18.77
C GLY A 497 -1.57 24.26 -19.24
N GLY A 498 -0.81 23.60 -18.36
CA GLY A 498 0.44 22.93 -18.69
C GLY A 498 0.25 21.63 -19.49
N PRO A 499 1.32 20.83 -19.67
CA PRO A 499 1.23 19.59 -20.43
C PRO A 499 0.37 18.53 -19.72
N PHE A 500 -0.42 17.81 -20.50
CA PHE A 500 -1.16 16.64 -20.04
C PHE A 500 -0.22 15.52 -19.55
N ARG A 501 -0.62 14.85 -18.47
CA ARG A 501 0.08 13.72 -17.88
C ARG A 501 -0.89 12.58 -17.64
N GLU A 502 -0.43 11.35 -17.88
CA GLU A 502 -1.17 10.14 -17.56
C GLU A 502 -1.40 10.03 -16.07
N VAL A 503 -2.67 9.91 -15.68
CA VAL A 503 -3.12 9.72 -14.30
C VAL A 503 -3.79 8.36 -14.10
N TYR A 504 -4.22 7.71 -15.18
CA TYR A 504 -4.78 6.36 -15.14
C TYR A 504 -4.54 5.62 -16.46
N CYS A 505 -4.21 4.34 -16.35
CA CYS A 505 -4.15 3.40 -17.47
C CYS A 505 -4.74 2.05 -17.03
N GLY A 506 -5.86 1.65 -17.64
CA GLY A 506 -6.57 0.44 -17.23
C GLY A 506 -7.87 0.19 -18.01
N ARG A 507 -8.68 -0.76 -17.56
CA ARG A 507 -9.91 -1.19 -18.28
C ARG A 507 -11.18 -0.47 -17.84
N GLU A 508 -11.16 0.12 -16.66
CA GLU A 508 -12.31 0.80 -16.09
C GLU A 508 -12.62 2.06 -16.89
N THR A 509 -13.90 2.43 -16.88
CA THR A 509 -14.40 3.63 -17.55
C THR A 509 -14.69 4.76 -16.56
N VAL A 510 -14.24 4.61 -15.32
CA VAL A 510 -14.34 5.59 -14.24
C VAL A 510 -13.02 5.58 -13.47
N CYS A 511 -12.51 6.76 -13.16
CA CYS A 511 -11.30 6.93 -12.36
C CYS A 511 -11.44 8.13 -11.41
N THR A 512 -11.05 7.93 -10.16
CA THR A 512 -10.92 9.03 -9.19
C THR A 512 -9.44 9.39 -9.04
N VAL A 513 -9.15 10.68 -9.16
CA VAL A 513 -7.81 11.27 -9.02
C VAL A 513 -7.78 12.13 -7.77
N ASP A 514 -7.02 11.68 -6.77
CA ASP A 514 -6.84 12.38 -5.50
C ASP A 514 -5.59 13.29 -5.50
N GLY A 515 -5.55 14.23 -4.56
CA GLY A 515 -4.38 15.09 -4.36
C GLY A 515 -4.24 16.23 -5.37
N LEU A 516 -5.33 16.62 -6.04
CA LEU A 516 -5.37 17.80 -6.89
C LEU A 516 -5.30 19.07 -6.05
N HIS A 517 -4.68 20.12 -6.59
CA HIS A 517 -4.68 21.42 -5.93
C HIS A 517 -6.10 21.98 -5.80
N TYR A 518 -6.43 22.53 -4.63
CA TYR A 518 -7.63 23.37 -4.44
C TYR A 518 -7.62 24.60 -5.35
N ALA A 519 -8.80 25.19 -5.54
CA ALA A 519 -9.02 26.41 -6.32
C ALA A 519 -8.36 26.37 -7.71
N SER A 520 -8.41 25.21 -8.38
CA SER A 520 -7.74 24.98 -9.66
C SER A 520 -8.72 24.37 -10.66
N LEU A 521 -8.53 24.69 -11.95
CA LEU A 521 -9.29 24.11 -13.06
C LEU A 521 -8.37 23.18 -13.83
N TYR A 522 -8.65 21.89 -13.80
CA TYR A 522 -7.90 20.88 -14.54
C TYR A 522 -8.56 20.57 -15.87
N SER A 523 -7.76 20.41 -16.91
CA SER A 523 -8.22 19.90 -18.20
C SER A 523 -8.03 18.39 -18.23
N ALA A 524 -9.07 17.62 -18.56
CA ALA A 524 -9.03 16.16 -18.62
C ALA A 524 -9.37 15.65 -20.02
N ARG A 525 -8.70 14.59 -20.46
CA ARG A 525 -8.99 13.88 -21.73
C ARG A 525 -8.65 12.39 -21.62
N VAL A 526 -9.36 11.56 -22.37
CA VAL A 526 -9.15 10.10 -22.35
C VAL A 526 -8.99 9.55 -23.77
N LYS A 527 -8.16 8.53 -23.95
CA LYS A 527 -8.06 7.75 -25.19
C LYS A 527 -8.23 6.26 -24.90
N ALA A 528 -8.74 5.50 -25.87
CA ALA A 528 -8.81 4.04 -25.80
C ALA A 528 -7.64 3.39 -26.57
N PHE A 529 -7.24 2.20 -26.18
CA PHE A 529 -6.21 1.42 -26.89
C PHE A 529 -6.57 -0.06 -27.00
N ASN A 530 -6.01 -0.73 -28.01
CA ASN A 530 -6.14 -2.16 -28.24
C ASN A 530 -4.81 -2.78 -28.73
N GLY A 531 -4.85 -4.02 -29.25
CA GLY A 531 -3.66 -4.69 -29.79
C GLY A 531 -3.07 -4.05 -31.06
N ALA A 532 -3.81 -3.19 -31.75
CA ALA A 532 -3.37 -2.47 -32.95
C ALA A 532 -2.75 -1.09 -32.63
N GLY A 533 -3.05 -0.52 -31.46
CA GLY A 533 -2.47 0.75 -31.01
C GLY A 533 -3.44 1.62 -30.21
N GLU A 534 -3.06 2.90 -30.06
CA GLU A 534 -3.83 3.93 -29.37
C GLU A 534 -4.75 4.68 -30.35
N GLY A 535 -5.98 4.91 -29.91
CA GLY A 535 -6.97 5.72 -30.62
C GLY A 535 -6.80 7.23 -30.37
N PRO A 536 -7.64 8.06 -31.03
CA PRO A 536 -7.71 9.49 -30.75
C PRO A 536 -8.23 9.77 -29.32
N TYR A 537 -7.91 10.96 -28.81
CA TYR A 537 -8.44 11.44 -27.54
C TYR A 537 -9.92 11.87 -27.68
N SER A 538 -10.64 11.79 -26.56
CA SER A 538 -11.93 12.44 -26.35
C SER A 538 -11.82 13.96 -26.45
N ASP A 539 -12.98 14.62 -26.47
CA ASP A 539 -13.06 16.03 -26.13
C ASP A 539 -12.48 16.29 -24.75
N VAL A 540 -11.87 17.48 -24.59
CA VAL A 540 -11.29 17.93 -23.32
C VAL A 540 -12.38 18.52 -22.45
N ILE A 541 -12.44 18.10 -21.19
CA ILE A 541 -13.38 18.65 -20.22
C ILE A 541 -12.64 19.36 -19.08
N GLY A 542 -13.28 20.37 -18.49
CA GLY A 542 -12.77 21.09 -17.33
C GLY A 542 -13.28 20.50 -16.02
N LEU A 543 -12.38 20.27 -15.06
CA LEU A 543 -12.67 19.80 -13.72
C LEU A 543 -12.25 20.87 -12.70
N GLN A 544 -13.25 21.53 -12.10
CA GLN A 544 -13.02 22.61 -11.13
C GLN A 544 -12.96 22.06 -9.70
N THR A 545 -11.80 22.13 -9.05
CA THR A 545 -11.65 21.75 -7.64
C THR A 545 -12.25 22.81 -6.71
N SER A 546 -12.50 22.42 -5.45
CA SER A 546 -13.16 23.29 -4.47
C SER A 546 -12.41 24.62 -4.31
N PRO A 547 -13.11 25.77 -4.30
CA PRO A 547 -12.49 27.08 -4.09
C PRO A 547 -12.05 27.30 -2.63
N VAL A 548 -12.49 26.45 -1.71
CA VAL A 548 -12.11 26.48 -0.30
C VAL A 548 -11.38 25.18 0.06
N ALA A 549 -10.29 25.30 0.81
CA ALA A 549 -9.52 24.15 1.25
C ALA A 549 -10.08 23.57 2.54
N TRP A 550 -10.30 22.25 2.53
CA TRP A 550 -10.57 21.46 3.74
C TRP A 550 -9.31 20.68 4.11
N PHE A 551 -8.99 20.61 5.39
CA PHE A 551 -7.83 19.89 5.91
C PHE A 551 -8.06 19.55 7.38
N THR A 552 -7.36 18.55 7.89
CA THR A 552 -7.27 18.27 9.33
C THR A 552 -5.83 18.40 9.78
N LEU A 553 -5.59 18.41 11.08
CA LEU A 553 -4.26 18.35 11.68
C LEU A 553 -3.71 16.93 11.54
N ASP A 554 -2.46 16.84 11.09
CA ASP A 554 -1.73 15.60 10.93
C ASP A 554 -1.53 14.93 12.31
N ALA A 555 -2.24 13.82 12.53
CA ALA A 555 -2.15 13.04 13.76
C ALA A 555 -0.72 12.60 14.10
N ARG A 556 0.20 12.54 13.12
CA ARG A 556 1.63 12.24 13.35
C ARG A 556 2.37 13.36 14.07
N CYS A 557 1.79 14.56 14.17
CA CYS A 557 2.32 15.62 15.02
C CYS A 557 1.98 15.41 16.50
N ALA A 558 0.98 14.57 16.83
CA ALA A 558 0.71 14.23 18.22
C ALA A 558 1.90 13.48 18.83
N ASP A 559 2.31 13.91 20.02
CA ASP A 559 3.46 13.35 20.73
C ASP A 559 3.11 13.14 22.20
N SER A 560 3.23 11.89 22.64
CA SER A 560 3.00 11.49 24.03
C SER A 560 4.07 12.04 24.99
N GLU A 561 5.30 12.26 24.54
CA GLU A 561 6.39 12.79 25.39
C GLU A 561 6.35 14.33 25.48
N GLY A 562 6.07 15.00 24.36
CA GLY A 562 5.92 16.45 24.26
C GLY A 562 4.57 17.01 24.73
N GLY A 563 3.58 16.15 24.93
CA GLY A 563 2.25 16.52 25.46
C GLY A 563 1.34 17.21 24.45
N LEU A 564 1.66 17.20 23.15
CA LEU A 564 0.76 17.70 22.11
C LEU A 564 -0.24 16.60 21.74
N ARG A 565 -1.52 16.90 21.91
CA ARG A 565 -2.65 16.02 21.62
C ARG A 565 -3.52 16.65 20.55
N ILE A 566 -3.93 15.82 19.59
CA ILE A 566 -4.90 16.17 18.55
C ILE A 566 -6.13 15.28 18.81
N ASP A 567 -7.32 15.87 18.73
CA ASP A 567 -8.56 15.12 18.96
C ASP A 567 -8.94 14.24 17.76
N ALA A 568 -9.89 13.32 17.94
CA ALA A 568 -10.27 12.34 16.93
C ALA A 568 -10.85 12.96 15.65
N ASP A 569 -11.42 14.17 15.74
CA ASP A 569 -11.90 14.93 14.58
C ASP A 569 -10.77 15.54 13.73
N GLY A 570 -9.54 15.54 14.25
CA GLY A 570 -8.38 16.16 13.62
C GLY A 570 -8.45 17.69 13.54
N LEU A 571 -9.43 18.36 14.14
CA LEU A 571 -9.57 19.82 14.08
C LEU A 571 -9.09 20.50 15.36
N SER A 572 -9.15 19.79 16.48
CA SER A 572 -8.81 20.33 17.79
C SER A 572 -7.41 19.89 18.24
N ALA A 573 -6.62 20.82 18.76
CA ALA A 573 -5.29 20.55 19.30
C ALA A 573 -5.06 21.22 20.64
N ARG A 574 -4.32 20.52 21.51
CA ARG A 574 -3.94 20.99 22.84
C ARG A 574 -2.54 20.54 23.20
N ALA A 575 -1.77 21.42 23.84
CA ALA A 575 -0.51 21.03 24.46
C ALA A 575 -0.61 21.01 25.99
N THR A 576 0.02 20.02 26.62
CA THR A 576 0.17 19.90 28.08
C THR A 576 1.60 20.14 28.55
N GLY A 577 2.57 20.11 27.63
CA GLY A 577 3.99 20.34 27.91
C GLY A 577 4.37 21.82 27.88
N TRP A 578 5.42 22.20 28.61
CA TRP A 578 5.91 23.58 28.68
C TRP A 578 6.63 24.04 27.40
N GLN A 579 7.23 23.11 26.68
CA GLN A 579 7.91 23.42 25.43
C GLN A 579 6.90 23.54 24.29
N PRO A 580 7.05 24.53 23.39
CA PRO A 580 6.23 24.63 22.19
C PRO A 580 6.34 23.38 21.32
N ARG A 581 5.21 22.96 20.76
CA ARG A 581 5.10 21.84 19.81
C ARG A 581 4.30 22.26 18.60
N VAL A 582 4.81 21.98 17.40
CA VAL A 582 4.16 22.35 16.13
C VAL A 582 3.20 21.25 15.67
N ALA A 583 1.96 21.62 15.44
CA ALA A 583 0.99 20.85 14.68
C ALA A 583 0.89 21.39 13.25
N LEU A 584 0.86 20.50 12.27
CA LEU A 584 0.68 20.83 10.85
C LEU A 584 -0.63 20.24 10.37
N ALA A 585 -1.24 20.85 9.36
CA ALA A 585 -2.29 20.21 8.58
C ALA A 585 -1.77 18.98 7.81
N ASP A 586 -2.68 18.10 7.43
CA ASP A 586 -2.44 16.93 6.58
C ASP A 586 -2.25 17.30 5.09
N THR A 587 -2.85 18.41 4.67
CA THR A 587 -2.97 18.80 3.27
C THR A 587 -2.23 20.12 2.99
N PRO A 588 -1.31 20.15 2.02
CA PRO A 588 -0.63 21.38 1.63
C PRO A 588 -1.50 22.26 0.73
N LEU A 589 -1.33 23.56 0.88
CA LEU A 589 -1.88 24.62 0.04
C LEU A 589 -0.76 25.17 -0.85
N ALA A 590 -0.88 24.99 -2.16
CA ALA A 590 0.15 25.42 -3.11
C ALA A 590 -0.33 26.44 -4.16
N ARG A 591 -1.65 26.68 -4.26
CA ARG A 591 -2.26 27.55 -5.27
C ARG A 591 -3.55 28.19 -4.78
N GLY A 592 -3.91 29.33 -5.35
CA GLY A 592 -5.15 30.04 -5.04
C GLY A 592 -5.09 30.83 -3.74
N THR A 593 -6.25 31.30 -3.32
CA THR A 593 -6.43 32.10 -2.09
C THR A 593 -7.24 31.31 -1.08
N HIS A 594 -6.68 31.10 0.10
CA HIS A 594 -7.24 30.26 1.16
C HIS A 594 -7.45 31.06 2.43
N TYR A 595 -8.56 30.79 3.09
CA TYR A 595 -8.87 31.35 4.39
C TYR A 595 -9.34 30.25 5.33
N TRP A 596 -8.81 30.27 6.55
CA TRP A 596 -9.31 29.47 7.65
C TRP A 596 -9.25 30.28 8.93
N ARG A 597 -10.06 29.88 9.90
CA ARG A 597 -10.08 30.48 11.23
C ARG A 597 -9.63 29.44 12.25
N ILE A 598 -9.06 29.89 13.35
CA ILE A 598 -8.68 29.06 14.49
C ILE A 598 -9.31 29.70 15.72
N SER A 599 -10.17 28.94 16.40
CA SER A 599 -10.82 29.37 17.64
C SER A 599 -9.94 28.99 18.84
N VAL A 600 -9.76 29.90 19.78
CA VAL A 600 -8.98 29.70 21.00
C VAL A 600 -9.90 29.18 22.09
N ASP A 601 -9.89 27.87 22.32
CA ASP A 601 -10.80 27.22 23.28
C ASP A 601 -10.34 27.43 24.72
N GLU A 602 -9.02 27.35 24.94
CA GLU A 602 -8.40 27.62 26.25
C GLU A 602 -7.13 28.43 26.09
N TYR A 603 -6.91 29.35 27.03
CA TYR A 603 -5.72 30.18 27.14
C TYR A 603 -5.57 30.65 28.59
N ASP A 604 -4.45 30.31 29.24
CA ASP A 604 -4.19 30.66 30.64
C ASP A 604 -3.45 32.01 30.82
N GLY A 605 -2.98 32.62 29.74
CA GLY A 605 -2.29 33.91 29.74
C GLY A 605 -0.77 33.85 29.90
N ASP A 606 -0.22 32.71 30.31
CA ASP A 606 1.22 32.50 30.49
C ASP A 606 1.85 31.77 29.28
N ALA A 607 0.99 31.29 28.39
CA ALA A 607 1.35 30.61 27.16
C ALA A 607 1.57 31.56 25.99
N ASP A 608 2.33 31.05 25.02
CA ASP A 608 2.84 31.82 23.89
C ASP A 608 2.56 31.12 22.55
N PRO A 609 1.27 30.97 22.17
CA PRO A 609 0.92 30.26 20.96
C PRO A 609 1.29 31.04 19.71
N ALA A 610 1.63 30.32 18.64
CA ALA A 610 1.87 30.91 17.33
C ALA A 610 1.01 30.24 16.27
N PHE A 611 0.45 31.06 15.39
CA PHE A 611 -0.48 30.66 14.32
C PHE A 611 0.12 31.02 12.98
N GLY A 612 0.10 30.12 12.00
CA GLY A 612 0.74 30.42 10.73
C GLY A 612 0.69 29.31 9.70
N ILE A 613 1.75 29.30 8.88
CA ILE A 613 1.98 28.30 7.85
C ILE A 613 3.40 27.77 7.94
N ALA A 614 3.63 26.55 7.46
CA ALA A 614 4.95 25.94 7.46
C ALA A 614 5.21 25.06 6.23
N ARG A 615 6.48 24.71 6.00
CA ARG A 615 6.86 23.57 5.14
C ARG A 615 6.72 22.26 5.92
N ALA A 616 6.63 21.15 5.18
CA ALA A 616 6.52 19.81 5.77
C ALA A 616 7.65 19.49 6.77
N ASP A 617 8.86 19.97 6.48
CA ASP A 617 10.08 19.69 7.26
C ASP A 617 10.34 20.69 8.40
N VAL A 618 9.37 21.55 8.74
CA VAL A 618 9.52 22.49 9.87
C VAL A 618 9.82 21.73 11.16
N ALA A 619 10.69 22.28 12.01
CA ALA A 619 11.02 21.59 13.25
C ALA A 619 9.84 21.63 14.23
N LYS A 620 9.46 20.44 14.71
CA LYS A 620 8.23 20.23 15.49
C LYS A 620 8.39 20.48 16.99
N ASP A 621 9.62 20.63 17.46
CA ASP A 621 10.04 20.70 18.86
C ASP A 621 10.32 22.14 19.36
N LYS A 622 9.98 23.15 18.57
CA LYS A 622 10.16 24.57 18.88
C LYS A 622 8.95 25.41 18.42
N MET A 623 8.96 26.69 18.73
CA MET A 623 7.89 27.61 18.34
C MET A 623 7.85 27.78 16.81
N LEU A 624 6.65 27.86 16.25
CA LEU A 624 6.46 28.05 14.82
C LEU A 624 7.05 29.40 14.39
N GLY A 625 7.83 29.40 13.31
CA GLY A 625 8.55 30.59 12.82
C GLY A 625 9.93 30.82 13.44
N SER A 626 10.34 30.03 14.44
CA SER A 626 11.70 30.07 14.96
C SER A 626 12.76 29.54 13.99
N ASP A 627 12.37 28.90 12.89
CA ASP A 627 13.25 28.55 11.78
C ASP A 627 12.79 29.14 10.45
N ALA A 628 13.59 28.90 9.41
CA ALA A 628 13.32 29.38 8.06
C ALA A 628 12.17 28.64 7.35
N LEU A 629 11.55 27.63 8.00
CA LEU A 629 10.52 26.79 7.40
C LEU A 629 9.11 27.12 7.92
N GLY A 630 8.99 27.96 8.95
CA GLY A 630 7.72 28.47 9.46
C GLY A 630 7.55 29.99 9.25
N TRP A 631 6.32 30.42 9.01
CA TRP A 631 5.89 31.83 8.99
C TRP A 631 4.67 31.95 9.89
N ALA A 632 4.78 32.71 10.96
CA ALA A 632 3.71 32.77 11.95
C ALA A 632 3.52 34.13 12.58
N MET A 633 2.37 34.30 13.22
CA MET A 633 2.10 35.32 14.20
C MET A 633 2.11 34.66 15.58
N TYR A 634 3.07 35.06 16.41
CA TYR A 634 3.09 34.73 17.84
C TYR A 634 2.30 35.80 18.61
N ILE A 635 1.46 35.39 19.55
CA ILE A 635 0.47 36.28 20.20
C ILE A 635 0.33 35.98 21.70
N ASP A 636 0.30 37.04 22.50
CA ASP A 636 0.02 37.00 23.94
C ASP A 636 -1.38 37.59 24.24
N GLY A 637 -1.78 37.70 25.51
CA GLY A 637 -3.07 38.27 25.91
C GLY A 637 -3.26 39.78 25.64
N ARG A 638 -2.28 40.47 25.06
CA ARG A 638 -2.31 41.93 24.82
C ARG A 638 -1.84 42.35 23.42
N ARG A 639 -0.97 41.59 22.78
CA ARG A 639 -0.24 41.99 21.57
C ARG A 639 0.24 40.78 20.77
N SER A 640 0.53 41.04 19.49
CA SER A 640 1.01 40.06 18.54
C SER A 640 2.28 40.52 17.82
N TRP A 641 3.04 39.57 17.27
CA TRP A 641 4.21 39.80 16.43
C TRP A 641 4.31 38.76 15.34
N PHE A 642 4.85 39.14 14.19
CA PHE A 642 5.23 38.21 13.15
C PHE A 642 6.61 37.61 13.45
N VAL A 643 6.76 36.32 13.18
CA VAL A 643 7.98 35.57 13.40
C VAL A 643 8.30 34.64 12.22
N HIS A 644 9.53 34.72 11.73
CA HIS A 644 10.07 33.88 10.66
C HIS A 644 11.61 33.83 10.76
N GLY A 645 12.23 32.66 10.67
CA GLY A 645 13.68 32.52 10.82
C GLY A 645 14.21 32.97 12.18
N GLY A 646 13.37 32.99 13.22
CA GLY A 646 13.68 33.54 14.54
C GLY A 646 13.72 35.08 14.61
N ALA A 647 13.47 35.78 13.51
CA ALA A 647 13.34 37.23 13.50
C ALA A 647 11.92 37.65 13.86
N HIS A 648 11.77 38.66 14.72
CA HIS A 648 10.48 39.21 15.14
C HIS A 648 10.24 40.59 14.51
N GLY A 649 9.01 40.86 14.09
CA GLY A 649 8.61 42.15 13.50
C GLY A 649 7.11 42.41 13.58
N GLY A 650 6.67 43.58 13.09
CA GLY A 650 5.24 43.88 12.90
C GLY A 650 4.38 43.82 14.16
N ARG A 651 4.85 44.42 15.27
CA ARG A 651 4.10 44.42 16.53
C ARG A 651 2.74 45.11 16.37
N ALA A 652 1.66 44.41 16.70
CA ALA A 652 0.30 44.95 16.71
C ALA A 652 -0.33 44.86 18.11
N ALA A 653 -1.30 45.74 18.37
CA ALA A 653 -2.10 45.70 19.59
C ALA A 653 -3.33 44.80 19.39
N GLY A 654 -3.79 44.16 20.46
CA GLY A 654 -4.83 43.13 20.40
C GLY A 654 -4.19 41.77 20.60
N GLY A 655 -4.63 41.08 21.66
CA GLY A 655 -4.19 39.75 22.01
C GLY A 655 -5.36 38.76 21.94
N ILE A 656 -5.15 37.57 22.48
CA ILE A 656 -6.18 36.53 22.54
C ILE A 656 -6.69 36.30 23.96
N ALA A 657 -7.94 35.83 24.05
CA ALA A 657 -8.55 35.28 25.26
C ALA A 657 -9.32 33.99 24.89
N PRO A 658 -9.76 33.18 25.87
CA PRO A 658 -10.68 32.09 25.59
C PRO A 658 -11.93 32.59 24.85
N GLY A 659 -12.24 31.99 23.71
CA GLY A 659 -13.30 32.41 22.79
C GLY A 659 -12.84 33.35 21.66
N SER A 660 -11.62 33.86 21.68
CA SER A 660 -11.07 34.65 20.56
C SER A 660 -10.85 33.77 19.32
N THR A 661 -10.84 34.42 18.16
CA THR A 661 -10.67 33.79 16.86
C THR A 661 -9.48 34.39 16.12
N VAL A 662 -8.65 33.56 15.51
CA VAL A 662 -7.50 33.96 14.70
C VAL A 662 -7.75 33.54 13.24
N GLY A 663 -7.90 34.51 12.35
CA GLY A 663 -8.09 34.26 10.91
C GLY A 663 -6.77 34.34 10.15
N LEU A 664 -6.58 33.46 9.18
CA LEU A 664 -5.39 33.42 8.33
C LEU A 664 -5.81 33.49 6.87
N LEU A 665 -5.35 34.51 6.16
CA LEU A 665 -5.57 34.66 4.71
C LEU A 665 -4.25 34.43 3.97
N LEU A 666 -4.15 33.29 3.31
CA LEU A 666 -3.02 32.90 2.47
C LEU A 666 -3.39 33.09 1.00
N ASP A 667 -2.83 34.11 0.36
CA ASP A 667 -2.97 34.35 -1.07
C ASP A 667 -1.68 33.90 -1.78
N LEU A 668 -1.71 32.71 -2.40
CA LEU A 668 -0.56 32.16 -3.11
C LEU A 668 -0.43 32.70 -4.54
N GLN A 669 -1.45 33.41 -5.03
CA GLN A 669 -1.39 34.10 -6.31
C GLN A 669 -0.57 35.40 -6.18
N ARG A 670 -0.78 36.14 -5.10
CA ARG A 670 0.01 37.33 -4.74
C ARG A 670 1.25 37.00 -3.90
N GLY A 671 1.30 35.81 -3.32
CA GLY A 671 2.38 35.35 -2.45
C GLY A 671 2.39 36.06 -1.09
N THR A 672 1.22 36.32 -0.51
CA THR A 672 1.05 37.10 0.73
C THR A 672 0.33 36.31 1.83
N LEU A 673 0.67 36.57 3.09
CA LEU A 673 -0.03 36.06 4.27
C LEU A 673 -0.49 37.23 5.15
N ARG A 674 -1.75 37.19 5.60
CA ARG A 674 -2.36 38.15 6.53
C ARG A 674 -3.01 37.44 7.71
N PHE A 675 -3.08 38.12 8.84
CA PHE A 675 -3.70 37.63 10.07
C PHE A 675 -4.80 38.56 10.55
N THR A 676 -5.86 38.00 11.12
CA THR A 676 -6.88 38.73 11.86
C THR A 676 -7.05 38.13 13.26
N VAL A 677 -7.47 38.94 14.22
CA VAL A 677 -7.91 38.51 15.55
C VAL A 677 -9.29 39.10 15.79
N ASP A 678 -10.29 38.26 16.03
CA ASP A 678 -11.69 38.66 16.18
C ASP A 678 -12.16 39.55 15.03
N ASP A 679 -11.85 39.08 13.81
CA ASP A 679 -12.07 39.75 12.52
C ASP A 679 -11.34 41.10 12.33
N ASN A 680 -10.52 41.54 13.29
CA ASN A 680 -9.70 42.74 13.16
C ASN A 680 -8.31 42.42 12.58
N PRO A 681 -7.84 43.11 11.53
CA PRO A 681 -6.51 42.92 10.97
C PRO A 681 -5.40 43.17 11.99
N GLN A 682 -4.44 42.25 12.06
CA GLN A 682 -3.22 42.40 12.85
C GLN A 682 -2.13 43.04 11.97
N GLY A 683 -2.27 44.32 11.66
CA GLY A 683 -1.43 45.02 10.67
C GLY A 683 -1.83 44.75 9.21
N ASP A 684 -0.97 45.12 8.26
CA ASP A 684 -1.25 44.99 6.82
C ASP A 684 -0.89 43.57 6.29
N ILE A 685 0.17 43.46 5.47
CA ILE A 685 0.70 42.19 4.97
C ILE A 685 1.79 41.70 5.93
N ALA A 686 1.57 40.54 6.55
CA ALA A 686 2.54 39.97 7.49
C ALA A 686 3.77 39.42 6.78
N PHE A 687 3.57 38.70 5.67
CA PHE A 687 4.64 38.12 4.87
C PHE A 687 4.33 38.23 3.38
N SER A 688 5.36 38.42 2.57
CA SER A 688 5.28 38.52 1.11
C SER A 688 6.32 37.61 0.43
N GLY A 689 6.17 37.37 -0.87
CA GLY A 689 7.09 36.51 -1.63
C GLY A 689 6.92 35.01 -1.36
N LEU A 690 5.80 34.59 -0.76
CA LEU A 690 5.50 33.19 -0.46
C LEU A 690 5.25 32.41 -1.75
N ARG A 691 5.99 31.31 -1.95
CA ARG A 691 5.88 30.43 -3.13
C ARG A 691 5.95 28.96 -2.76
N GLY A 692 5.27 28.09 -3.51
CA GLY A 692 5.27 26.64 -3.29
C GLY A 692 4.19 26.17 -2.32
N ALA A 693 4.35 24.95 -1.80
CA ALA A 693 3.38 24.30 -0.92
C ALA A 693 3.58 24.67 0.56
N PHE A 694 2.51 25.07 1.24
CA PHE A 694 2.50 25.43 2.66
C PHE A 694 1.38 24.71 3.39
N TYR A 695 1.67 24.27 4.61
CA TYR A 695 0.70 23.64 5.50
C TYR A 695 0.22 24.67 6.51
N PRO A 696 -1.10 24.84 6.72
CA PRO A 696 -1.63 25.46 7.92
C PRO A 696 -0.98 24.87 9.18
N ALA A 697 -0.57 25.71 10.11
CA ALA A 697 0.27 25.30 11.23
C ALA A 697 0.00 26.12 12.48
N VAL A 698 0.16 25.48 13.65
CA VAL A 698 0.19 26.14 14.95
C VAL A 698 1.32 25.58 15.80
N SER A 699 1.89 26.39 16.69
CA SER A 699 2.65 25.87 17.82
C SER A 699 1.96 26.19 19.14
N LEU A 700 1.79 25.16 19.96
CA LEU A 700 1.09 25.25 21.24
C LEU A 700 2.02 24.79 22.38
N ASN A 701 1.82 25.36 23.55
CA ASN A 701 2.37 24.92 24.82
C ASN A 701 1.27 24.81 25.87
N ARG A 702 1.65 24.40 27.09
CA ARG A 702 0.74 24.16 28.21
C ARG A 702 -0.24 25.32 28.38
N GLY A 703 -1.51 24.98 28.56
CA GLY A 703 -2.56 25.96 28.86
C GLY A 703 -3.26 26.52 27.62
N VAL A 704 -2.91 26.03 26.42
CA VAL A 704 -3.58 26.40 25.17
C VAL A 704 -4.28 25.23 24.53
N ALA A 705 -5.53 25.44 24.14
CA ALA A 705 -6.27 24.56 23.25
C ALA A 705 -6.93 25.39 22.15
N VAL A 706 -6.92 24.85 20.92
CA VAL A 706 -7.43 25.53 19.74
C VAL A 706 -8.19 24.57 18.84
N THR A 707 -9.15 25.09 18.10
CA THR A 707 -9.95 24.35 17.13
C THR A 707 -9.88 25.03 15.76
N PHE A 708 -9.55 24.27 14.72
CA PHE A 708 -9.49 24.77 13.34
C PHE A 708 -10.87 24.77 12.69
N GLU A 709 -11.15 25.85 11.96
CA GLU A 709 -12.32 26.03 11.09
C GLU A 709 -11.85 26.19 9.63
N PRO A 710 -11.52 25.09 8.95
CA PRO A 710 -11.16 25.09 7.52
C PRO A 710 -12.41 25.20 6.63
N GLY A 711 -12.21 25.30 5.32
CA GLY A 711 -13.30 25.34 4.34
C GLY A 711 -14.05 26.68 4.28
N LEU A 712 -13.48 27.75 4.85
CA LEU A 712 -14.07 29.08 4.84
C LEU A 712 -13.70 29.86 3.58
N ARG A 713 -14.61 30.72 3.12
CA ARG A 713 -14.30 31.71 2.09
C ARG A 713 -13.63 32.92 2.76
N PRO A 714 -12.63 33.55 2.09
CA PRO A 714 -12.10 34.82 2.56
C PRO A 714 -13.20 35.87 2.72
N PRO A 715 -13.28 36.57 3.86
CA PRO A 715 -14.10 37.76 4.01
C PRO A 715 -13.80 38.78 2.90
N PRO A 716 -14.82 39.39 2.24
CA PRO A 716 -14.61 40.34 1.15
C PRO A 716 -13.66 41.49 1.52
N ASP A 717 -13.78 42.01 2.74
CA ASP A 717 -12.99 43.14 3.22
C ASP A 717 -11.49 42.83 3.28
N LEU A 718 -11.11 41.56 3.49
CA LEU A 718 -9.71 41.12 3.49
C LEU A 718 -9.13 40.92 2.08
N LEU A 719 -9.99 40.79 1.06
CA LEU A 719 -9.56 40.68 -0.35
C LEU A 719 -9.30 42.05 -0.99
N HIS A 720 -9.91 43.12 -0.46
CA HIS A 720 -9.89 44.48 -1.02
C HIS A 720 -9.00 45.48 -0.26
N ALA A 721 -8.28 45.05 0.77
CA ALA A 721 -7.29 45.87 1.44
C ALA A 721 -6.05 46.04 0.53
N GLU A 722 -6.10 47.08 -0.33
CA GLU A 722 -4.98 47.57 -1.15
C GLU A 722 -3.96 48.36 -0.34
#